data_AF-A0A0U9HQI7-F1
#
_entry.id   AF-A0A0U9HQI7-F1
#
_cell.length_a   1.000
_cell.length_b   1.000
_cell.length_c   1.000
_cell.angle_alpha   90.00
_cell.angle_beta   90.00
_cell.angle_gamma   90.00
#
_symmetry.space_group_name_H-M   'P 1'
#
loop_
_entity.id
_entity.type
_entity.pdbx_description
1 polymer ?
#
loop_
_entity_poly.entity_id
_entity_poly.type
_entity_poly.pdbx_seq_one_letter_code
_entity_poly.pdbx_strand_id
1 'polypeptide(L)'
;MNYPVWELYWLNSGTLIAIIAVLHVFISHFAVGGGIFLWLTDLKSVKEGNIALRQYVRRHIWFFLLLTMVFGGVSGVGIWFIIALSSPWATSVLIHTFVFAWAIEWVFFIVEIVSLLIYHYKFESLSDRNRLRVAFIYAASAWLSLFIINGIITFMLSPGQWLQTNNFWHGFFNPTNLPGLFFRTFICIMFAGLFGFVTAVFEKNDSLRQTLLKYCAKWLYIPLPFLILSAFWYFYSIPENARLTNFVLNKQTANAVNVFILSTVLLYLLALVMVFRTSKALQRVSVFVLLIIGLSWIGGFEYMREYARKPYVIYGYMYSPSILVHDEEKLNREGFLKHAKWTAIKEVTEENRVLAGRELFNLQCLSCHTIGGVKNDIIEKTKGLTYFGIISQLYGQGKILDYMPKFIGNEREMEALAAFIKSLHKKQDPNIQPFTVKEENVEIPTFNPDKDKYVLLAWSTLGEKCITDADRWFSFLYPGSTLQAILIKRGKKPKIISDGIEIHYEVQKGYENPSKHVDFWKYSQSLKSKKIQENIGLTGKGLKGVFDYDGERKIFSAEGIPVIPYRDDGVFNPYPVFDIKAIEKGTNRILQQTKVVAPVSTELRCFLCHGGTPRWNGISGISDETAKNILQIHDRRHGTKLLESALKGKPQMCQSCHEDFIVKSKGIKGHNSFSASMHGWHANYIPYKDERACNFCHPNDTRGNTRCNRDIHSKLGIGCTQCHGKLDDHAASVLLSQEGTRTAKLLLKNLNPETPLAQINPRKPWVNQPDCLNCHIGFQKPDKSSSSFNKWTSDGKMLFRNRDDSTGRLPCTACHSSPHATYPAFNEYGKNRDNIQPMQYQGNPLPIGAQMKCSVCHIEKMDRASAHHTNMLREFRNRNILK
;
A
#
# COMPACT_ATOMS: atom_id res chain seq x y z
N MET A 1 0.37 -31.32 -3.15
CA MET A 1 0.85 -32.21 -4.23
C MET A 1 1.51 -31.35 -5.28
N ASN A 2 2.81 -31.54 -5.54
CA ASN A 2 3.45 -30.76 -6.59
C ASN A 2 3.43 -31.58 -7.89
N TYR A 3 3.04 -30.94 -8.97
CA TYR A 3 3.36 -31.34 -10.34
C TYR A 3 4.62 -30.59 -10.78
N PRO A 4 5.32 -31.04 -11.82
CA PRO A 4 6.44 -30.28 -12.36
C PRO A 4 5.96 -28.92 -12.89
N VAL A 5 6.80 -27.90 -12.73
CA VAL A 5 6.51 -26.54 -13.21
C VAL A 5 6.98 -26.41 -14.66
N TRP A 6 6.13 -25.86 -15.53
CA TRP A 6 6.54 -25.51 -16.88
C TRP A 6 7.28 -24.17 -16.90
N GLU A 7 8.61 -24.23 -16.96
CA GLU A 7 9.50 -23.07 -16.85
C GLU A 7 9.65 -22.31 -18.18
N LEU A 8 8.82 -21.29 -18.40
CA LEU A 8 8.81 -20.51 -19.65
C LEU A 8 9.48 -19.12 -19.54
N TYR A 9 9.73 -18.62 -18.33
CA TYR A 9 10.29 -17.31 -17.92
C TYR A 9 9.80 -16.04 -18.63
N TRP A 10 9.81 -15.98 -19.95
CA TRP A 10 9.37 -14.84 -20.75
C TRP A 10 7.84 -14.72 -20.88
N LEU A 11 7.14 -15.86 -20.89
CA LEU A 11 5.68 -15.92 -20.98
C LEU A 11 5.12 -16.79 -19.85
N ASN A 12 4.26 -16.25 -18.98
CA ASN A 12 3.65 -17.06 -17.93
C ASN A 12 2.57 -18.01 -18.50
N SER A 13 2.40 -19.17 -17.87
CA SER A 13 1.48 -20.22 -18.32
C SER A 13 0.03 -19.75 -18.41
N GLY A 14 -0.41 -18.87 -17.51
CA GLY A 14 -1.73 -18.26 -17.56
C GLY A 14 -2.00 -17.43 -18.82
N THR A 15 -0.97 -16.84 -19.44
CA THR A 15 -1.12 -16.08 -20.69
C THR A 15 -1.40 -17.01 -21.88
N LEU A 16 -0.77 -18.19 -21.92
CA LEU A 16 -1.05 -19.20 -22.95
C LEU A 16 -2.47 -19.76 -22.84
N ILE A 17 -2.93 -20.05 -21.61
CA ILE A 17 -4.33 -20.42 -21.38
C ILE A 17 -5.25 -19.32 -21.90
N ALA A 18 -4.97 -18.05 -21.59
CA ALA A 18 -5.82 -16.94 -22.02
C ALA A 18 -5.91 -16.84 -23.55
N ILE A 19 -4.81 -16.97 -24.29
CA ILE A 19 -4.81 -16.90 -25.77
C ILE A 19 -5.70 -18.00 -26.37
N ILE A 20 -5.52 -19.25 -25.94
CA ILE A 20 -6.29 -20.39 -26.48
C ILE A 20 -7.75 -20.32 -26.03
N ALA A 21 -8.00 -20.01 -24.76
CA ALA A 21 -9.35 -19.94 -24.22
C ALA A 21 -10.18 -18.82 -24.87
N VAL A 22 -9.61 -17.62 -25.05
CA VAL A 22 -10.33 -16.50 -25.68
C VAL A 22 -10.74 -16.85 -27.12
N LEU A 23 -9.83 -17.45 -27.89
CA LEU A 23 -10.13 -17.88 -29.27
C LEU A 23 -11.20 -18.96 -29.30
N HIS A 24 -11.06 -20.00 -28.47
CA HIS A 24 -12.04 -21.08 -28.42
C HIS A 24 -13.42 -20.59 -27.96
N VAL A 25 -13.47 -19.80 -26.88
CA VAL A 25 -14.72 -19.26 -26.31
C VAL A 25 -15.45 -18.37 -27.33
N PHE A 26 -14.73 -17.57 -28.12
CA PHE A 26 -15.31 -16.76 -29.18
C PHE A 26 -16.08 -17.62 -30.20
N ILE A 27 -15.50 -18.75 -30.59
CA ILE A 27 -16.08 -19.67 -31.57
C ILE A 27 -17.13 -20.59 -30.95
N SER A 28 -16.94 -21.08 -29.72
CA SER A 28 -17.90 -21.95 -29.06
C SER A 28 -19.20 -21.21 -28.72
N HIS A 29 -19.13 -19.94 -28.33
CA HIS A 29 -20.35 -19.13 -28.12
C HIS A 29 -21.09 -18.90 -29.45
N PHE A 30 -20.36 -18.80 -30.57
CA PHE A 30 -20.97 -18.81 -31.90
C PHE A 30 -21.57 -20.18 -32.27
N ALA A 31 -20.95 -21.30 -31.89
CA ALA A 31 -21.55 -22.63 -32.12
C ALA A 31 -22.93 -22.75 -31.46
N VAL A 32 -23.03 -22.36 -30.18
CA VAL A 32 -24.30 -22.39 -29.43
C VAL A 32 -25.32 -21.42 -30.02
N GLY A 33 -24.95 -20.15 -30.17
CA GLY A 33 -25.87 -19.13 -30.67
C GLY A 33 -26.24 -19.33 -32.14
N GLY A 34 -25.27 -19.70 -32.95
CA GLY A 34 -25.42 -19.97 -34.38
C GLY A 34 -26.26 -21.21 -34.65
N GLY A 35 -26.26 -22.22 -33.77
CA GLY A 35 -27.22 -23.32 -33.81
C GLY A 35 -28.67 -22.85 -33.67
N ILE A 36 -28.93 -21.99 -32.67
CA ILE A 36 -30.24 -21.38 -32.46
C ILE A 36 -30.62 -20.51 -33.66
N PHE A 37 -29.66 -19.76 -34.22
CA PHE A 37 -29.83 -18.96 -35.42
C PHE A 37 -30.19 -19.81 -36.64
N LEU A 38 -29.49 -20.92 -36.90
CA LEU A 38 -29.78 -21.84 -37.99
C LEU A 38 -31.20 -22.39 -37.89
N TRP A 39 -31.57 -22.92 -36.72
CA TRP A 39 -32.89 -23.48 -36.48
C TRP A 39 -34.01 -22.45 -36.67
N LEU A 40 -33.92 -21.27 -36.04
CA LEU A 40 -34.95 -20.25 -36.14
C LEU A 40 -35.02 -19.62 -37.54
N THR A 41 -33.90 -19.53 -38.26
CA THR A 41 -33.87 -18.97 -39.62
C THR A 41 -34.43 -19.96 -40.64
N ASP A 42 -34.16 -21.26 -40.50
CA ASP A 42 -34.80 -22.30 -41.32
C ASP A 42 -36.30 -22.36 -41.02
N LEU A 43 -36.69 -22.31 -39.74
CA LEU A 43 -38.09 -22.27 -39.33
C LEU A 43 -38.84 -21.08 -39.95
N LYS A 44 -38.20 -19.90 -39.94
CA LYS A 44 -38.72 -18.71 -40.61
C LYS A 44 -38.86 -18.94 -42.11
N SER A 45 -37.87 -19.56 -42.77
CA SER A 45 -37.93 -19.87 -44.20
C SER A 45 -39.10 -20.80 -44.56
N VAL A 46 -39.40 -21.77 -43.70
CA VAL A 46 -40.53 -22.71 -43.88
C VAL A 46 -41.86 -21.99 -43.65
N LYS A 47 -42.00 -21.22 -42.56
CA LYS A 47 -43.23 -20.50 -42.23
C LYS A 47 -43.60 -19.44 -43.26
N GLU A 48 -42.60 -18.77 -43.84
CA GLU A 48 -42.80 -17.69 -44.81
C GLU A 48 -42.77 -18.19 -46.27
N GLY A 49 -42.55 -19.48 -46.51
CA GLY A 49 -42.36 -20.01 -47.86
C GLY A 49 -41.16 -19.39 -48.60
N ASN A 50 -40.17 -18.87 -47.87
CA ASN A 50 -39.07 -18.08 -48.43
C ASN A 50 -37.90 -18.97 -48.88
N ILE A 51 -37.93 -19.37 -50.16
CA ILE A 51 -36.90 -20.23 -50.78
C ILE A 51 -35.52 -19.57 -50.74
N ALA A 52 -35.44 -18.25 -50.96
CA ALA A 52 -34.16 -17.53 -50.96
C ALA A 52 -33.48 -17.56 -49.59
N LEU A 53 -34.27 -17.42 -48.50
CA LEU A 53 -33.78 -17.57 -47.13
C LEU A 53 -33.34 -19.00 -46.83
N ARG A 54 -34.08 -20.01 -47.33
CA ARG A 54 -33.71 -21.43 -47.20
C ARG A 54 -32.38 -21.74 -47.88
N GLN A 55 -32.15 -21.21 -49.08
CA GLN A 55 -30.88 -21.34 -49.79
C GLN A 55 -29.73 -20.61 -49.07
N TYR A 56 -30.01 -19.46 -48.46
CA TYR A 56 -29.04 -18.77 -47.61
C TYR A 56 -28.64 -19.64 -46.42
N VAL A 57 -29.60 -20.23 -45.71
CA VAL A 57 -29.34 -21.16 -44.59
C VAL A 57 -28.42 -22.29 -45.06
N ARG A 58 -28.72 -22.93 -46.21
CA ARG A 58 -27.86 -23.97 -46.78
C ARG A 58 -26.40 -23.54 -46.95
N ARG A 59 -26.17 -22.34 -47.51
CA ARG A 59 -24.81 -21.80 -47.68
C ARG A 59 -24.15 -21.45 -46.34
N HIS A 60 -24.92 -20.88 -45.41
CA HIS A 60 -24.43 -20.53 -44.08
C HIS A 60 -23.99 -21.76 -43.28
N ILE A 61 -24.66 -22.92 -43.45
CA ILE A 61 -24.27 -24.17 -42.77
C ILE A 61 -22.83 -24.58 -43.09
N TRP A 62 -22.35 -24.37 -44.32
CA TRP A 62 -20.96 -24.72 -44.68
C TRP A 62 -19.95 -23.87 -43.91
N PHE A 63 -20.18 -22.55 -43.87
CA PHE A 63 -19.39 -21.61 -43.06
C PHE A 63 -19.43 -21.99 -41.57
N PHE A 64 -20.63 -22.26 -41.07
CA PHE A 64 -20.88 -22.66 -39.70
C PHE A 64 -20.09 -23.94 -39.35
N LEU A 65 -20.24 -25.01 -40.14
CA LEU A 65 -19.55 -26.28 -39.95
C LEU A 65 -18.02 -26.12 -39.92
N LEU A 66 -17.43 -25.44 -40.89
CA LEU A 66 -15.97 -25.27 -40.91
C LEU A 66 -15.46 -24.50 -39.70
N LEU A 67 -16.17 -23.46 -39.27
CA LEU A 67 -15.72 -22.65 -38.15
C LEU A 67 -15.96 -23.32 -36.80
N THR A 68 -17.16 -23.87 -36.57
CA THR A 68 -17.55 -24.39 -35.25
C THR A 68 -17.09 -25.82 -35.04
N MET A 69 -17.30 -26.72 -36.01
CA MET A 69 -16.91 -28.12 -35.87
C MET A 69 -15.40 -28.32 -36.05
N VAL A 70 -14.79 -27.77 -37.11
CA VAL A 70 -13.36 -28.01 -37.39
C VAL A 70 -12.48 -27.14 -36.49
N PHE A 71 -12.57 -25.81 -36.61
CA PHE A 71 -11.72 -24.92 -35.81
C PHE A 71 -12.12 -24.92 -34.33
N GLY A 72 -13.43 -24.90 -34.02
CA GLY A 72 -13.91 -25.02 -32.64
C GLY A 72 -13.52 -26.35 -31.97
N GLY A 73 -13.62 -27.47 -32.69
CA GLY A 73 -13.18 -28.78 -32.20
C GLY A 73 -11.68 -28.82 -31.89
N VAL A 74 -10.82 -28.38 -32.82
CA VAL A 74 -9.36 -28.36 -32.63
C VAL A 74 -8.96 -27.43 -31.48
N SER A 75 -9.54 -26.23 -31.40
CA SER A 75 -9.25 -25.29 -30.32
C SER A 75 -9.74 -25.80 -28.96
N GLY A 76 -10.84 -26.57 -28.91
CA GLY A 76 -11.34 -27.21 -27.69
C GLY A 76 -10.40 -28.28 -27.16
N VAL A 77 -9.87 -29.13 -28.05
CA VAL A 77 -8.79 -30.08 -27.71
C VAL A 77 -7.55 -29.33 -27.22
N GLY A 78 -7.20 -28.20 -27.87
CA GLY A 78 -6.10 -27.34 -27.46
C GLY A 78 -6.22 -26.84 -26.01
N ILE A 79 -7.44 -26.55 -25.51
CA ILE A 79 -7.66 -26.18 -24.10
C ILE A 79 -7.22 -27.32 -23.17
N TRP A 80 -7.60 -28.56 -23.45
CA TRP A 80 -7.25 -29.71 -22.60
C TRP A 80 -5.73 -29.88 -22.44
N PHE A 81 -4.98 -29.76 -23.54
CA PHE A 81 -3.52 -29.82 -23.49
C PHE A 81 -2.93 -28.67 -22.66
N ILE A 82 -3.37 -27.42 -22.89
CA ILE A 82 -2.74 -26.29 -22.22
C ILE A 82 -3.06 -26.23 -20.72
N ILE A 83 -4.28 -26.58 -20.30
CA ILE A 83 -4.64 -26.58 -18.86
C ILE A 83 -3.96 -27.73 -18.12
N ALA A 84 -3.77 -28.88 -18.78
CA ALA A 84 -3.04 -30.02 -18.21
C ALA A 84 -1.56 -29.66 -17.96
N LEU A 85 -0.94 -28.89 -18.86
CA LEU A 85 0.44 -28.43 -18.69
C LEU A 85 0.57 -27.26 -17.70
N SER A 86 -0.37 -26.32 -17.74
CA SER A 86 -0.26 -25.05 -17.02
C SER A 86 -0.81 -25.10 -15.60
N SER A 87 -1.80 -25.95 -15.33
CA SER A 87 -2.45 -26.10 -14.03
C SER A 87 -2.94 -27.55 -13.81
N PRO A 88 -2.02 -28.53 -13.83
CA PRO A 88 -2.37 -29.95 -13.75
C PRO A 88 -3.18 -30.31 -12.50
N TRP A 89 -2.83 -29.75 -11.34
CA TRP A 89 -3.52 -30.10 -10.10
C TRP A 89 -4.97 -29.58 -10.08
N ALA A 90 -5.17 -28.31 -10.43
CA ALA A 90 -6.52 -27.77 -10.56
C ALA A 90 -7.35 -28.55 -11.58
N THR A 91 -6.75 -28.91 -12.72
CA THR A 91 -7.39 -29.76 -13.74
C THR A 91 -7.78 -31.13 -13.15
N SER A 92 -6.87 -31.76 -12.40
CA SER A 92 -7.16 -33.02 -11.71
C SER A 92 -8.34 -32.90 -10.73
N VAL A 93 -8.43 -31.82 -9.95
CA VAL A 93 -9.55 -31.59 -9.02
C VAL A 93 -10.86 -31.48 -9.79
N LEU A 94 -10.88 -30.74 -10.89
CA LEU A 94 -12.05 -30.64 -11.75
C LEU A 94 -12.44 -32.01 -12.33
N ILE A 95 -11.47 -32.86 -12.71
CA ILE A 95 -11.76 -34.22 -13.21
C ILE A 95 -12.42 -35.06 -12.13
N HIS A 96 -11.82 -35.14 -10.95
CA HIS A 96 -12.35 -35.97 -9.87
C HIS A 96 -13.71 -35.47 -9.37
N THR A 97 -13.98 -34.17 -9.50
CA THR A 97 -15.27 -33.58 -9.10
C THR A 97 -16.33 -33.73 -10.19
N PHE A 98 -15.98 -33.55 -11.48
CA PHE A 98 -16.93 -33.34 -12.56
C PHE A 98 -16.77 -34.28 -13.76
N VAL A 99 -16.05 -35.41 -13.62
CA VAL A 99 -15.82 -36.36 -14.74
C VAL A 99 -17.10 -36.72 -15.49
N PHE A 100 -18.20 -36.97 -14.78
CA PHE A 100 -19.47 -37.31 -15.41
C PHE A 100 -20.16 -36.11 -16.06
N ALA A 101 -19.98 -34.90 -15.53
CA ALA A 101 -20.46 -33.69 -16.21
C ALA A 101 -19.70 -33.50 -17.53
N TRP A 102 -18.37 -33.64 -17.54
CA TRP A 102 -17.60 -33.62 -18.78
C TRP A 102 -18.02 -34.72 -19.75
N ALA A 103 -18.21 -35.96 -19.28
CA ALA A 103 -18.71 -37.03 -20.15
C ALA A 103 -20.06 -36.67 -20.80
N ILE A 104 -20.98 -36.05 -20.02
CA ILE A 104 -22.28 -35.57 -20.53
C ILE A 104 -22.09 -34.46 -21.58
N GLU A 105 -21.19 -33.50 -21.35
CA GLU A 105 -20.85 -32.47 -22.34
C GLU A 105 -20.36 -33.09 -23.65
N TRP A 106 -19.49 -34.11 -23.58
CA TRP A 106 -18.96 -34.79 -24.77
C TRP A 106 -20.04 -35.57 -25.52
N VAL A 107 -21.01 -36.16 -24.82
CA VAL A 107 -22.19 -36.78 -25.46
C VAL A 107 -22.98 -35.73 -26.23
N PHE A 108 -23.26 -34.56 -25.63
CA PHE A 108 -23.95 -33.48 -26.35
C PHE A 108 -23.14 -32.96 -27.53
N PHE A 109 -21.81 -32.87 -27.41
CA PHE A 109 -20.92 -32.50 -28.51
C PHE A 109 -20.94 -33.51 -29.67
N ILE A 110 -21.01 -34.82 -29.38
CA ILE A 110 -21.17 -35.84 -30.42
C ILE A 110 -22.53 -35.69 -31.11
N VAL A 111 -23.61 -35.47 -30.34
CA VAL A 111 -24.95 -35.23 -30.90
C VAL A 111 -24.95 -33.96 -31.76
N GLU A 112 -24.25 -32.91 -31.32
CA GLU A 112 -24.04 -31.68 -32.08
C GLU A 112 -23.38 -31.97 -33.43
N ILE A 113 -22.25 -32.69 -33.45
CA ILE A 113 -21.55 -33.05 -34.69
C ILE A 113 -22.45 -33.88 -35.62
N VAL A 114 -23.06 -34.95 -35.10
CA VAL A 114 -23.87 -35.86 -35.91
C VAL A 114 -25.09 -35.14 -36.49
N SER A 115 -25.79 -34.35 -35.67
CA SER A 115 -26.93 -33.56 -36.13
C SER A 115 -26.50 -32.52 -37.17
N LEU A 116 -25.37 -31.85 -37.00
CA LEU A 116 -24.86 -30.88 -37.98
C LEU A 116 -24.48 -31.53 -39.32
N LEU A 117 -23.83 -32.70 -39.29
CA LEU A 117 -23.46 -33.42 -40.51
C LEU A 117 -24.70 -33.92 -41.26
N ILE A 118 -25.68 -34.48 -40.55
CA ILE A 118 -26.97 -34.86 -41.14
C ILE A 118 -27.66 -33.63 -41.71
N TYR A 119 -27.72 -32.54 -40.94
CA TYR A 119 -28.34 -31.29 -41.36
C TYR A 119 -27.68 -30.73 -42.63
N HIS A 120 -26.35 -30.80 -42.72
CA HIS A 120 -25.59 -30.32 -43.86
C HIS A 120 -25.74 -31.22 -45.11
N TYR A 121 -25.40 -32.51 -45.01
CA TYR A 121 -25.33 -33.40 -46.16
C TYR A 121 -26.70 -33.89 -46.65
N LYS A 122 -27.70 -33.93 -45.76
CA LYS A 122 -29.07 -34.34 -46.10
C LYS A 122 -30.04 -33.16 -46.20
N PHE A 123 -29.55 -31.92 -46.24
CA PHE A 123 -30.36 -30.69 -46.24
C PHE A 123 -31.49 -30.70 -47.29
N GLU A 124 -31.20 -31.14 -48.51
CA GLU A 124 -32.18 -31.18 -49.61
C GLU A 124 -33.06 -32.43 -49.60
N SER A 125 -32.54 -33.55 -49.09
CA SER A 125 -33.26 -34.82 -49.06
C SER A 125 -34.26 -34.93 -47.89
N LEU A 126 -34.05 -34.16 -46.82
CA LEU A 126 -34.93 -34.18 -45.65
C LEU A 126 -36.19 -33.35 -45.90
N SER A 127 -37.33 -33.89 -45.48
CA SER A 127 -38.58 -33.11 -45.39
C SER A 127 -38.41 -31.93 -44.43
N ASP A 128 -39.15 -30.84 -44.66
CA ASP A 128 -39.07 -29.62 -43.82
C ASP A 128 -39.22 -29.94 -42.33
N ARG A 129 -40.13 -30.86 -41.96
CA ARG A 129 -40.33 -31.30 -40.57
C ARG A 129 -39.10 -31.97 -39.97
N ASN A 130 -38.47 -32.88 -40.71
CA ASN A 130 -37.30 -33.61 -40.21
C ASN A 130 -36.05 -32.72 -40.21
N ARG A 131 -35.88 -31.87 -41.22
CA ARG A 131 -34.79 -30.89 -41.28
C ARG A 131 -34.82 -29.94 -40.08
N LEU A 132 -35.99 -29.38 -39.74
CA LEU A 132 -36.17 -28.53 -38.57
C LEU A 132 -35.96 -29.26 -37.24
N ARG A 133 -36.34 -30.53 -37.14
CA ARG A 133 -36.06 -31.37 -35.96
C ARG A 133 -34.56 -31.57 -35.76
N VAL A 134 -33.82 -31.90 -36.81
CA VAL A 134 -32.36 -32.07 -36.73
C VAL A 134 -31.69 -30.75 -36.33
N ALA A 135 -32.10 -29.62 -36.91
CA ALA A 135 -31.61 -28.30 -36.52
C ALA A 135 -31.92 -27.96 -35.05
N PHE A 136 -33.12 -28.30 -34.56
CA PHE A 136 -33.47 -28.11 -33.16
C PHE A 136 -32.64 -29.00 -32.23
N ILE A 137 -32.41 -30.26 -32.60
CA ILE A 137 -31.55 -31.18 -31.84
C ILE A 137 -30.15 -30.57 -31.71
N TYR A 138 -29.56 -30.08 -32.80
CA TYR A 138 -28.29 -29.34 -32.74
C TYR A 138 -28.36 -28.19 -31.73
N ALA A 139 -29.34 -27.29 -31.88
CA ALA A 139 -29.45 -26.09 -31.05
C ALA A 139 -29.62 -26.42 -29.55
N ALA A 140 -30.45 -27.42 -29.25
CA ALA A 140 -30.67 -27.89 -27.89
C ALA A 140 -29.42 -28.55 -27.30
N SER A 141 -28.75 -29.43 -28.06
CA SER A 141 -27.52 -30.09 -27.62
C SER A 141 -26.39 -29.08 -27.38
N ALA A 142 -26.20 -28.11 -28.28
CA ALA A 142 -25.17 -27.08 -28.11
C ALA A 142 -25.44 -26.22 -26.86
N TRP A 143 -26.70 -25.84 -26.59
CA TRP A 143 -27.05 -25.12 -25.36
C TRP A 143 -26.87 -25.99 -24.10
N LEU A 144 -27.15 -27.29 -24.17
CA LEU A 144 -26.91 -28.22 -23.07
C LEU A 144 -25.40 -28.40 -22.80
N SER A 145 -24.55 -28.40 -23.83
CA SER A 145 -23.09 -28.31 -23.64
C SER A 145 -22.69 -27.04 -22.89
N LEU A 146 -23.24 -25.87 -23.26
CA LEU A 146 -23.02 -24.62 -22.52
C LEU A 146 -23.48 -24.72 -21.05
N PHE A 147 -24.65 -25.30 -20.80
CA PHE A 147 -25.19 -25.50 -19.46
C PHE A 147 -24.21 -26.28 -18.57
N ILE A 148 -23.68 -27.38 -19.10
CA ILE A 148 -22.77 -28.28 -18.40
C ILE A 148 -21.42 -27.59 -18.13
N ILE A 149 -20.76 -27.05 -19.16
CA ILE A 149 -19.44 -26.43 -19.00
C ILE A 149 -19.50 -25.16 -18.13
N ASN A 150 -20.60 -24.42 -18.17
CA ASN A 150 -20.80 -23.25 -17.32
C ASN A 150 -20.77 -23.61 -15.83
N GLY A 151 -21.41 -24.73 -15.43
CA GLY A 151 -21.36 -25.21 -14.05
C GLY A 151 -19.92 -25.48 -13.57
N ILE A 152 -19.09 -26.06 -14.43
CA ILE A 152 -17.68 -26.38 -14.13
C ILE A 152 -16.81 -25.11 -14.06
N ILE A 153 -16.98 -24.17 -15.00
CA ILE A 153 -16.15 -22.95 -15.03
C ILE A 153 -16.52 -21.99 -13.90
N THR A 154 -17.81 -21.85 -13.58
CA THR A 154 -18.28 -20.99 -12.48
C THR A 154 -17.88 -21.51 -11.11
N PHE A 155 -17.75 -22.83 -10.95
CA PHE A 155 -17.23 -23.47 -9.75
C PHE A 155 -15.85 -22.93 -9.35
N MET A 156 -14.96 -22.71 -10.32
CA MET A 156 -13.62 -22.18 -10.03
C MET A 156 -13.64 -20.76 -9.42
N LEU A 157 -14.67 -19.97 -9.75
CA LEU A 157 -14.84 -18.60 -9.27
C LEU A 157 -15.57 -18.56 -7.92
N SER A 158 -16.58 -19.40 -7.75
CA SER A 158 -17.38 -19.47 -6.53
C SER A 158 -17.74 -20.92 -6.23
N PRO A 159 -16.90 -21.73 -5.57
CA PRO A 159 -17.24 -23.13 -5.28
C PRO A 159 -18.37 -23.27 -4.24
N GLY A 160 -18.68 -22.20 -3.50
CA GLY A 160 -19.83 -22.16 -2.58
C GLY A 160 -19.75 -23.24 -1.50
N GLN A 161 -20.87 -23.95 -1.29
CA GLN A 161 -20.98 -24.99 -0.25
C GLN A 161 -20.10 -26.22 -0.51
N TRP A 162 -19.56 -26.38 -1.72
CA TRP A 162 -18.67 -27.49 -2.03
C TRP A 162 -17.42 -27.48 -1.16
N LEU A 163 -16.95 -26.30 -0.72
CA LEU A 163 -15.78 -26.17 0.16
C LEU A 163 -15.95 -26.93 1.49
N GLN A 164 -17.19 -27.16 1.94
CA GLN A 164 -17.48 -27.92 3.14
C GLN A 164 -17.95 -29.35 2.84
N THR A 165 -18.74 -29.54 1.76
CA THR A 165 -19.41 -30.82 1.52
C THR A 165 -18.71 -31.75 0.55
N ASN A 166 -17.83 -31.22 -0.31
CA ASN A 166 -17.29 -31.89 -1.49
C ASN A 166 -18.38 -32.51 -2.41
N ASN A 167 -19.64 -32.07 -2.28
CA ASN A 167 -20.77 -32.65 -3.00
C ASN A 167 -20.85 -32.11 -4.44
N PHE A 168 -20.99 -33.02 -5.41
CA PHE A 168 -21.10 -32.69 -6.83
C PHE A 168 -22.10 -31.56 -7.13
N TRP A 169 -23.33 -31.64 -6.60
CA TRP A 169 -24.39 -30.70 -6.91
C TRP A 169 -24.15 -29.32 -6.29
N HIS A 170 -23.54 -29.26 -5.10
CA HIS A 170 -23.14 -27.99 -4.49
C HIS A 170 -22.05 -27.29 -5.30
N GLY A 171 -21.13 -28.06 -5.90
CA GLY A 171 -20.10 -27.51 -6.79
C GLY A 171 -20.68 -27.10 -8.16
N PHE A 172 -21.56 -27.92 -8.73
CA PHE A 172 -22.16 -27.65 -10.04
C PHE A 172 -23.13 -26.46 -9.97
N PHE A 173 -24.10 -26.47 -9.06
CA PHE A 173 -25.07 -25.37 -8.85
C PHE A 173 -24.55 -24.34 -7.85
N ASN A 174 -23.37 -23.83 -8.14
CA ASN A 174 -22.72 -22.85 -7.30
C ASN A 174 -23.31 -21.43 -7.48
N PRO A 175 -22.98 -20.46 -6.59
CA PRO A 175 -23.62 -19.15 -6.57
C PRO A 175 -23.56 -18.36 -7.88
N THR A 176 -22.54 -18.58 -8.71
CA THR A 176 -22.41 -17.89 -9.99
C THR A 176 -22.85 -18.70 -11.21
N ASN A 177 -23.28 -19.96 -11.04
CA ASN A 177 -23.70 -20.81 -12.15
C ASN A 177 -24.88 -20.18 -12.93
N LEU A 178 -26.04 -19.99 -12.29
CA LEU A 178 -27.22 -19.42 -12.95
C LEU A 178 -26.97 -18.04 -13.58
N PRO A 179 -26.47 -17.03 -12.86
CA PRO A 179 -26.22 -15.73 -13.48
C PRO A 179 -25.21 -15.80 -14.62
N GLY A 180 -24.16 -16.63 -14.49
CA GLY A 180 -23.18 -16.87 -15.54
C GLY A 180 -23.79 -17.56 -16.77
N LEU A 181 -24.71 -18.50 -16.58
CA LEU A 181 -25.41 -19.21 -17.65
C LEU A 181 -26.29 -18.27 -18.47
N PHE A 182 -27.09 -17.44 -17.81
CA PHE A 182 -27.92 -16.44 -18.50
C PHE A 182 -27.04 -15.46 -19.26
N PHE A 183 -26.00 -14.93 -18.61
CA PHE A 183 -25.07 -14.00 -19.25
C PHE A 183 -24.44 -14.61 -20.50
N ARG A 184 -23.87 -15.82 -20.41
CA ARG A 184 -23.28 -16.53 -21.56
C ARG A 184 -24.29 -16.87 -22.63
N THR A 185 -25.52 -17.24 -22.28
CA THR A 185 -26.59 -17.50 -23.25
C THR A 185 -26.88 -16.26 -24.10
N PHE A 186 -26.98 -15.08 -23.48
CA PHE A 186 -27.20 -13.83 -24.23
C PHE A 186 -25.98 -13.40 -25.05
N ILE A 187 -24.75 -13.73 -24.61
CA ILE A 187 -23.54 -13.60 -25.43
C ILE A 187 -23.63 -14.47 -26.67
N CYS A 188 -24.02 -15.75 -26.51
CA CYS A 188 -24.16 -16.67 -27.64
C CYS A 188 -25.15 -16.12 -28.67
N ILE A 189 -26.33 -15.65 -28.24
CA ILE A 189 -27.34 -15.04 -29.11
C ILE A 189 -26.78 -13.81 -29.84
N MET A 190 -26.07 -12.93 -29.13
CA MET A 190 -25.41 -11.75 -29.71
C MET A 190 -24.37 -12.16 -30.77
N PHE A 191 -23.54 -13.16 -30.49
CA PHE A 191 -22.52 -13.66 -31.41
C PHE A 191 -23.11 -14.37 -32.62
N ALA A 192 -24.28 -15.00 -32.49
CA ALA A 192 -25.01 -15.56 -33.62
C ALA A 192 -25.30 -14.48 -34.68
N GLY A 193 -25.73 -13.29 -34.25
CA GLY A 193 -25.93 -12.16 -35.16
C GLY A 193 -24.61 -11.58 -35.69
N LEU A 194 -23.57 -11.49 -34.84
CA LEU A 194 -22.26 -10.97 -35.22
C LEU A 194 -21.65 -11.79 -36.36
N PHE A 195 -21.63 -13.11 -36.23
CA PHE A 195 -21.14 -14.02 -37.26
C PHE A 195 -22.14 -14.18 -38.41
N GLY A 196 -23.44 -14.01 -38.17
CA GLY A 196 -24.44 -13.92 -39.22
C GLY A 196 -24.17 -12.77 -40.22
N PHE A 197 -23.61 -11.64 -39.75
CA PHE A 197 -23.17 -10.57 -40.64
C PHE A 197 -22.13 -11.03 -41.65
N VAL A 198 -21.22 -11.94 -41.27
CA VAL A 198 -20.12 -12.42 -42.13
C VAL A 198 -20.68 -13.00 -43.41
N THR A 199 -21.62 -13.94 -43.32
CA THR A 199 -22.23 -14.53 -44.52
C THR A 199 -23.25 -13.61 -45.19
N ALA A 200 -23.95 -12.77 -44.43
CA ALA A 200 -24.93 -11.84 -44.98
C ALA A 200 -24.30 -10.81 -45.93
N VAL A 201 -23.13 -10.23 -45.60
CA VAL A 201 -22.48 -9.21 -46.46
C VAL A 201 -22.01 -9.73 -47.82
N PHE A 202 -21.79 -11.04 -47.94
CA PHE A 202 -21.40 -11.69 -49.19
C PHE A 202 -22.60 -12.22 -49.98
N GLU A 203 -23.83 -12.00 -49.52
CA GLU A 203 -25.03 -12.35 -50.27
C GLU A 203 -25.14 -11.54 -51.57
N LYS A 204 -25.34 -12.25 -52.68
CA LYS A 204 -25.36 -11.65 -54.03
C LYS A 204 -26.66 -10.89 -54.28
N ASN A 205 -27.78 -11.39 -53.76
CA ASN A 205 -29.06 -10.72 -53.88
C ASN A 205 -29.13 -9.52 -52.93
N ASP A 206 -29.18 -8.30 -53.47
CA ASP A 206 -29.13 -7.06 -52.69
C ASP A 206 -30.32 -6.87 -51.74
N SER A 207 -31.52 -7.33 -52.13
CA SER A 207 -32.72 -7.25 -51.29
C SER A 207 -32.64 -8.23 -50.12
N LEU A 208 -32.24 -9.48 -50.40
CA LEU A 208 -32.02 -10.49 -49.38
C LEU A 208 -30.88 -10.10 -48.44
N ARG A 209 -29.76 -9.56 -48.96
CA ARG A 209 -28.67 -9.03 -48.14
C ARG A 209 -29.18 -8.03 -47.12
N GLN A 210 -29.88 -6.98 -47.57
CA GLN A 210 -30.36 -5.93 -46.67
C GLN A 210 -31.34 -6.46 -45.62
N THR A 211 -32.16 -7.45 -45.99
CA THR A 211 -33.05 -8.15 -45.06
C THR A 211 -32.27 -8.94 -44.02
N LEU A 212 -31.25 -9.69 -44.45
CA LEU A 212 -30.38 -10.46 -43.57
C LEU A 212 -29.56 -9.58 -42.64
N LEU A 213 -29.01 -8.45 -43.10
CA LEU A 213 -28.27 -7.52 -42.24
C LEU A 213 -29.17 -6.95 -41.13
N LYS A 214 -30.40 -6.54 -41.45
CA LYS A 214 -31.39 -6.11 -40.45
C LYS A 214 -31.76 -7.24 -39.49
N TYR A 215 -31.90 -8.45 -40.01
CA TYR A 215 -32.18 -9.63 -39.21
C TYR A 215 -31.04 -9.91 -38.23
N CYS A 216 -29.78 -10.00 -38.69
CA CYS A 216 -28.60 -10.16 -37.86
C CYS A 216 -28.45 -9.05 -36.81
N ALA A 217 -28.75 -7.80 -37.15
CA ALA A 217 -28.75 -6.71 -36.17
C ALA A 217 -29.75 -6.96 -35.02
N LYS A 218 -30.94 -7.49 -35.30
CA LYS A 218 -31.90 -7.86 -34.24
C LYS A 218 -31.30 -8.87 -33.26
N TRP A 219 -30.50 -9.81 -33.74
CA TRP A 219 -29.81 -10.79 -32.87
C TRP A 219 -28.74 -10.15 -31.96
N LEU A 220 -28.21 -8.97 -32.29
CA LEU A 220 -27.34 -8.21 -31.38
C LEU A 220 -28.13 -7.39 -30.37
N TYR A 221 -29.16 -6.68 -30.83
CA TYR A 221 -29.87 -5.67 -30.03
C TYR A 221 -30.96 -6.23 -29.12
N ILE A 222 -31.67 -7.28 -29.53
CA ILE A 222 -32.70 -7.92 -28.70
C ILE A 222 -32.12 -8.50 -27.40
N PRO A 223 -30.99 -9.23 -27.39
CA PRO A 223 -30.42 -9.75 -26.15
C PRO A 223 -29.75 -8.68 -25.27
N LEU A 224 -29.48 -7.47 -25.78
CA LEU A 224 -28.70 -6.45 -25.05
C LEU A 224 -29.27 -6.08 -23.67
N PRO A 225 -30.57 -5.80 -23.48
CA PRO A 225 -31.11 -5.51 -22.15
C PRO A 225 -30.92 -6.67 -21.17
N PHE A 226 -31.12 -7.90 -21.65
CA PHE A 226 -30.94 -9.11 -20.85
C PHE A 226 -29.47 -9.40 -20.54
N LEU A 227 -28.57 -9.10 -21.48
CA LEU A 227 -27.13 -9.17 -21.29
C LEU A 227 -26.69 -8.21 -20.17
N ILE A 228 -27.19 -6.97 -20.16
CA ILE A 228 -26.89 -5.98 -19.11
C ILE A 228 -27.42 -6.46 -17.75
N LEU A 229 -28.69 -6.89 -17.67
CA LEU A 229 -29.29 -7.36 -16.43
C LEU A 229 -28.56 -8.58 -15.85
N SER A 230 -28.25 -9.57 -16.71
CA SER A 230 -27.49 -10.75 -16.30
C SER A 230 -26.03 -10.45 -15.96
N ALA A 231 -25.40 -9.45 -16.60
CA ALA A 231 -24.06 -8.98 -16.21
C ALA A 231 -24.05 -8.40 -14.80
N PHE A 232 -25.03 -7.56 -14.45
CA PHE A 232 -25.15 -7.02 -13.10
C PHE A 232 -25.42 -8.13 -12.09
N TRP A 233 -26.33 -9.05 -12.39
CA TRP A 233 -26.60 -10.20 -11.53
C TRP A 233 -25.33 -11.03 -11.30
N TYR A 234 -24.59 -11.33 -12.36
CA TYR A 234 -23.35 -12.10 -12.27
C TYR A 234 -22.27 -11.36 -11.46
N PHE A 235 -22.07 -10.07 -11.70
CA PHE A 235 -21.09 -9.29 -10.95
C PHE A 235 -21.40 -9.30 -9.46
N TYR A 236 -22.64 -9.05 -9.05
CA TYR A 236 -23.01 -8.99 -7.63
C TYR A 236 -23.10 -10.36 -6.94
N SER A 237 -23.15 -11.46 -7.69
CA SER A 237 -23.01 -12.81 -7.16
C SER A 237 -21.56 -13.16 -6.75
N ILE A 238 -20.57 -12.34 -7.15
CA ILE A 238 -19.17 -12.49 -6.73
C ILE A 238 -19.00 -11.93 -5.30
N PRO A 239 -18.27 -12.62 -4.40
CA PRO A 239 -18.01 -12.14 -3.04
C PRO A 239 -17.52 -10.69 -3.00
N GLU A 240 -18.04 -9.89 -2.07
CA GLU A 240 -17.75 -8.45 -1.98
C GLU A 240 -16.25 -8.15 -1.85
N ASN A 241 -15.53 -8.91 -1.02
CA ASN A 241 -14.09 -8.76 -0.87
C ASN A 241 -13.35 -8.97 -2.20
N ALA A 242 -13.72 -10.00 -2.97
CA ALA A 242 -13.12 -10.25 -4.28
C ALA A 242 -13.44 -9.12 -5.26
N ARG A 243 -14.65 -8.54 -5.20
CA ARG A 243 -15.00 -7.36 -6.02
C ARG A 243 -14.15 -6.15 -5.68
N LEU A 244 -14.01 -5.82 -4.40
CA LEU A 244 -13.21 -4.69 -3.93
C LEU A 244 -11.76 -4.86 -4.36
N THR A 245 -11.13 -5.99 -4.03
CA THR A 245 -9.70 -6.13 -4.28
C THR A 245 -9.38 -6.27 -5.75
N ASN A 246 -10.15 -7.07 -6.51
CA ASN A 246 -9.84 -7.34 -7.90
C ASN A 246 -10.28 -6.22 -8.86
N PHE A 247 -11.31 -5.44 -8.55
CA PHE A 247 -11.79 -4.39 -9.47
C PHE A 247 -11.53 -2.96 -8.99
N VAL A 248 -11.28 -2.74 -7.70
CA VAL A 248 -10.97 -1.40 -7.15
C VAL A 248 -9.49 -1.25 -6.82
N LEU A 249 -8.89 -2.21 -6.09
CA LEU A 249 -7.49 -2.11 -5.66
C LEU A 249 -6.51 -2.58 -6.74
N ASN A 250 -6.87 -3.63 -7.49
CA ASN A 250 -6.04 -4.15 -8.57
C ASN A 250 -6.22 -3.34 -9.86
N LYS A 251 -5.29 -2.41 -10.09
CA LYS A 251 -5.29 -1.59 -11.30
C LYS A 251 -5.07 -2.37 -12.59
N GLN A 252 -4.52 -3.58 -12.55
CA GLN A 252 -4.33 -4.37 -13.77
C GLN A 252 -5.67 -4.74 -14.41
N THR A 253 -6.71 -4.88 -13.58
CA THR A 253 -8.07 -5.17 -14.02
C THR A 253 -8.69 -3.99 -14.78
N ALA A 254 -8.25 -2.75 -14.52
CA ALA A 254 -8.78 -1.57 -15.20
C ALA A 254 -8.58 -1.64 -16.72
N ASN A 255 -7.46 -2.20 -17.20
CA ASN A 255 -7.24 -2.39 -18.63
C ASN A 255 -8.27 -3.33 -19.25
N ALA A 256 -8.55 -4.47 -18.60
CA ALA A 256 -9.54 -5.44 -19.09
C ALA A 256 -10.95 -4.85 -19.08
N VAL A 257 -11.31 -4.12 -18.02
CA VAL A 257 -12.58 -3.38 -17.91
C VAL A 257 -12.73 -2.33 -19.00
N ASN A 258 -11.70 -1.53 -19.25
CA ASN A 258 -11.71 -0.50 -20.29
C ASN A 258 -11.86 -1.12 -21.69
N VAL A 259 -11.13 -2.21 -21.98
CA VAL A 259 -11.27 -2.95 -23.25
C VAL A 259 -12.68 -3.48 -23.40
N PHE A 260 -13.25 -4.09 -22.36
CA PHE A 260 -14.62 -4.61 -22.38
C PHE A 260 -15.66 -3.51 -22.65
N ILE A 261 -15.61 -2.38 -21.92
CA ILE A 261 -16.54 -1.26 -22.10
C ILE A 261 -16.39 -0.63 -23.48
N LEU A 262 -15.16 -0.31 -23.89
CA LEU A 262 -14.90 0.34 -25.18
C LEU A 262 -15.33 -0.55 -26.35
N SER A 263 -14.97 -1.83 -26.32
CA SER A 263 -15.39 -2.79 -27.35
C SER A 263 -16.91 -2.99 -27.36
N THR A 264 -17.60 -2.93 -26.21
CA THR A 264 -19.08 -2.97 -26.16
C THR A 264 -19.67 -1.81 -26.95
N VAL A 265 -19.24 -0.59 -26.64
CA VAL A 265 -19.74 0.62 -27.31
C VAL A 265 -19.46 0.57 -28.82
N LEU A 266 -18.23 0.23 -29.19
CA LEU A 266 -17.82 0.16 -30.60
C LEU A 266 -18.57 -0.94 -31.36
N LEU A 267 -18.80 -2.11 -30.75
CA LEU A 267 -19.50 -3.24 -31.36
C LEU A 267 -20.92 -2.85 -31.75
N TYR A 268 -21.67 -2.24 -30.84
CA TYR A 268 -23.05 -1.82 -31.11
C TYR A 268 -23.10 -0.64 -32.10
N LEU A 269 -22.27 0.40 -31.93
CA LEU A 269 -22.24 1.53 -32.87
C LEU A 269 -21.89 1.09 -34.30
N LEU A 270 -20.86 0.25 -34.46
CA LEU A 270 -20.45 -0.23 -35.78
C LEU A 270 -21.47 -1.21 -36.37
N ALA A 271 -22.20 -1.96 -35.55
CA ALA A 271 -23.31 -2.80 -36.02
C ALA A 271 -24.45 -1.99 -36.66
N LEU A 272 -24.64 -0.71 -36.30
CA LEU A 272 -25.62 0.17 -36.98
C LEU A 272 -25.24 0.43 -38.44
N VAL A 273 -23.95 0.54 -38.75
CA VAL A 273 -23.45 0.72 -40.13
C VAL A 273 -23.90 -0.44 -41.02
N MET A 274 -24.04 -1.63 -40.47
CA MET A 274 -24.50 -2.82 -41.20
C MET A 274 -25.99 -2.71 -41.59
N VAL A 275 -26.78 -1.94 -40.86
CA VAL A 275 -28.23 -1.76 -41.08
C VAL A 275 -28.52 -0.65 -42.08
N PHE A 276 -27.67 0.37 -42.15
CA PHE A 276 -27.81 1.47 -43.10
C PHE A 276 -27.45 1.05 -44.53
N ARG A 277 -28.06 1.70 -45.53
CA ARG A 277 -27.76 1.48 -46.95
C ARG A 277 -26.43 2.13 -47.33
N THR A 278 -25.33 1.53 -46.90
CA THR A 278 -23.96 1.93 -47.24
C THR A 278 -23.41 1.12 -48.42
N SER A 279 -22.20 1.46 -48.88
CA SER A 279 -21.54 0.71 -49.96
C SER A 279 -21.19 -0.73 -49.53
N LYS A 280 -21.22 -1.67 -50.49
CA LYS A 280 -20.89 -3.10 -50.24
C LYS A 280 -19.47 -3.27 -49.70
N ALA A 281 -18.53 -2.45 -50.19
CA ALA A 281 -17.15 -2.45 -49.74
C ALA A 281 -17.05 -2.07 -48.26
N LEU A 282 -17.75 -1.01 -47.85
CA LEU A 282 -17.77 -0.59 -46.44
C LEU A 282 -18.35 -1.69 -45.54
N GLN A 283 -19.49 -2.28 -45.91
CA GLN A 283 -20.10 -3.38 -45.12
C GLN A 283 -19.16 -4.59 -44.96
N ARG A 284 -18.42 -4.94 -46.02
CA ARG A 284 -17.43 -6.04 -45.99
C ARG A 284 -16.23 -5.71 -45.12
N VAL A 285 -15.70 -4.49 -45.16
CA VAL A 285 -14.60 -4.10 -44.26
C VAL A 285 -15.10 -4.04 -42.81
N SER A 286 -16.27 -3.44 -42.58
CA SER A 286 -16.87 -3.30 -41.25
C SER A 286 -17.11 -4.64 -40.56
N VAL A 287 -17.45 -5.72 -41.29
CA VAL A 287 -17.66 -7.03 -40.63
C VAL A 287 -16.36 -7.61 -40.06
N PHE A 288 -15.22 -7.48 -40.73
CA PHE A 288 -13.94 -7.94 -40.18
C PHE A 288 -13.51 -7.11 -38.97
N VAL A 289 -13.75 -5.79 -39.01
CA VAL A 289 -13.51 -4.92 -37.86
C VAL A 289 -14.43 -5.32 -36.69
N LEU A 290 -15.70 -5.62 -36.94
CA LEU A 290 -16.64 -6.12 -35.95
C LEU A 290 -16.18 -7.45 -35.31
N LEU A 291 -15.60 -8.37 -36.09
CA LEU A 291 -15.04 -9.61 -35.54
C LEU A 291 -13.84 -9.35 -34.62
N ILE A 292 -12.94 -8.42 -34.97
CA ILE A 292 -11.82 -8.04 -34.11
C ILE A 292 -12.32 -7.39 -32.82
N ILE A 293 -13.34 -6.53 -32.90
CA ILE A 293 -13.97 -5.92 -31.74
C ILE A 293 -14.66 -7.00 -30.89
N GLY A 294 -15.38 -7.94 -31.49
CA GLY A 294 -16.02 -9.06 -30.79
C GLY A 294 -15.01 -9.97 -30.08
N LEU A 295 -13.87 -10.25 -30.71
CA LEU A 295 -12.78 -10.99 -30.09
C LEU A 295 -12.16 -10.21 -28.92
N SER A 296 -11.98 -8.89 -29.08
CA SER A 296 -11.51 -8.01 -28.01
C SER A 296 -12.50 -7.94 -26.84
N TRP A 297 -13.80 -7.97 -27.14
CA TRP A 297 -14.89 -7.95 -26.18
C TRP A 297 -14.88 -9.20 -25.30
N ILE A 298 -14.86 -10.39 -25.91
CA ILE A 298 -14.80 -11.64 -25.15
C ILE A 298 -13.45 -11.81 -24.44
N GLY A 299 -12.36 -11.32 -25.04
CA GLY A 299 -11.05 -11.25 -24.40
C GLY A 299 -11.06 -10.42 -23.12
N GLY A 300 -11.64 -9.22 -23.18
CA GLY A 300 -11.84 -8.36 -22.01
C GLY A 300 -12.63 -9.05 -20.91
N PHE A 301 -13.75 -9.70 -21.27
CA PHE A 301 -14.56 -10.46 -20.33
C PHE A 301 -13.83 -11.65 -19.68
N GLU A 302 -13.16 -12.49 -20.46
CA GLU A 302 -12.44 -13.66 -19.92
C GLU A 302 -11.26 -13.25 -19.04
N TYR A 303 -10.56 -12.14 -19.36
CA TYR A 303 -9.58 -11.56 -18.45
C TYR A 303 -10.20 -11.05 -17.15
N MET A 304 -11.35 -10.36 -17.20
CA MET A 304 -12.05 -9.91 -16.00
C MET A 304 -12.47 -11.09 -15.12
N ARG A 305 -12.97 -12.19 -15.71
CA ARG A 305 -13.30 -13.43 -14.99
C ARG A 305 -12.05 -14.04 -14.34
N GLU A 306 -10.93 -14.07 -15.05
CA GLU A 306 -9.66 -14.59 -14.51
C GLU A 306 -9.17 -13.75 -13.31
N TYR A 307 -9.26 -12.43 -13.39
CA TYR A 307 -8.91 -11.56 -12.26
C TYR A 307 -9.88 -11.70 -11.09
N ALA A 308 -11.18 -11.90 -11.34
CA ALA A 308 -12.19 -11.99 -10.30
C ALA A 308 -11.95 -13.13 -9.28
N ARG A 309 -11.30 -14.22 -9.72
CA ARG A 309 -10.95 -15.35 -8.85
C ARG A 309 -9.58 -15.25 -8.19
N LYS A 310 -8.74 -14.27 -8.56
CA LYS A 310 -7.42 -14.12 -7.93
C LYS A 310 -7.57 -13.78 -6.45
N PRO A 311 -6.68 -14.33 -5.59
CA PRO A 311 -5.40 -15.01 -5.87
C PRO A 311 -5.50 -16.50 -6.19
N TYR A 312 -6.71 -17.05 -6.32
CA TYR A 312 -6.97 -18.47 -6.47
C TYR A 312 -7.04 -18.94 -7.92
N VAL A 313 -6.84 -20.25 -8.12
CA VAL A 313 -7.32 -20.95 -9.31
C VAL A 313 -8.71 -21.55 -9.03
N ILE A 314 -8.93 -22.07 -7.81
CA ILE A 314 -10.23 -22.47 -7.27
C ILE A 314 -10.46 -21.69 -5.98
N TYR A 315 -11.42 -20.77 -5.99
CA TYR A 315 -11.60 -19.77 -4.93
C TYR A 315 -11.75 -20.38 -3.54
N GLY A 316 -10.88 -20.02 -2.60
CA GLY A 316 -10.90 -20.52 -1.21
C GLY A 316 -10.42 -21.97 -1.03
N TYR A 317 -10.04 -22.67 -2.09
CA TYR A 317 -9.53 -24.04 -2.03
C TYR A 317 -8.05 -24.13 -2.42
N MET A 318 -7.67 -23.48 -3.54
CA MET A 318 -6.34 -23.60 -4.13
C MET A 318 -5.85 -22.27 -4.71
N TYR A 319 -4.68 -21.81 -4.25
CA TYR A 319 -4.00 -20.63 -4.78
C TYR A 319 -3.50 -20.82 -6.21
N SER A 320 -3.21 -19.72 -6.91
CA SER A 320 -2.66 -19.75 -8.28
C SER A 320 -1.40 -20.61 -8.49
N PRO A 321 -0.42 -20.66 -7.57
CA PRO A 321 0.70 -21.62 -7.64
C PRO A 321 0.31 -23.08 -7.33
N SER A 322 -0.98 -23.41 -7.27
CA SER A 322 -1.48 -24.75 -6.92
C SER A 322 -1.07 -25.18 -5.51
N ILE A 323 -1.17 -24.27 -4.53
CA ILE A 323 -1.00 -24.58 -3.10
C ILE A 323 -2.39 -24.59 -2.45
N LEU A 324 -2.71 -25.63 -1.68
CA LEU A 324 -3.99 -25.71 -0.99
C LEU A 324 -4.03 -24.72 0.18
N VAL A 325 -5.19 -24.07 0.35
CA VAL A 325 -5.36 -23.06 1.40
C VAL A 325 -5.20 -23.67 2.79
N HIS A 326 -5.69 -24.90 3.01
CA HIS A 326 -5.57 -25.57 4.31
C HIS A 326 -4.14 -26.01 4.66
N ASP A 327 -3.21 -26.04 3.69
CA ASP A 327 -1.81 -26.42 3.93
C ASP A 327 -0.95 -25.21 4.34
N GLU A 328 -1.45 -23.98 4.23
CA GLU A 328 -0.69 -22.74 4.45
C GLU A 328 0.03 -22.73 5.81
N GLU A 329 -0.69 -23.01 6.90
CA GLU A 329 -0.13 -22.99 8.25
C GLU A 329 0.96 -24.05 8.44
N LYS A 330 0.72 -25.26 7.95
CA LYS A 330 1.68 -26.36 8.03
C LYS A 330 2.97 -26.02 7.28
N LEU A 331 2.84 -25.54 6.03
CA LEU A 331 3.99 -25.22 5.18
C LEU A 331 4.80 -24.03 5.71
N ASN A 332 4.13 -23.03 6.30
CA ASN A 332 4.82 -21.91 6.96
C ASN A 332 5.64 -22.37 8.18
N ARG A 333 5.13 -23.36 8.93
CA ARG A 333 5.81 -23.90 10.13
C ARG A 333 6.95 -24.86 9.77
N GLU A 334 6.72 -25.79 8.85
CA GLU A 334 7.64 -26.89 8.55
C GLU A 334 8.62 -26.58 7.40
N GLY A 335 8.37 -25.50 6.63
CA GLY A 335 9.10 -25.12 5.43
C GLY A 335 8.47 -25.70 4.16
N PHE A 336 8.31 -24.86 3.14
CA PHE A 336 7.69 -25.24 1.87
C PHE A 336 8.53 -26.26 1.08
N LEU A 337 9.85 -26.05 0.98
CA LEU A 337 10.77 -26.88 0.20
C LEU A 337 10.82 -28.33 0.71
N LYS A 338 10.69 -28.51 2.02
CA LYS A 338 10.64 -29.83 2.67
C LYS A 338 9.50 -30.69 2.14
N HIS A 339 8.35 -30.09 1.87
CA HIS A 339 7.16 -30.79 1.37
C HIS A 339 7.02 -30.74 -0.16
N ALA A 340 7.81 -29.92 -0.83
CA ALA A 340 7.75 -29.78 -2.28
C ALA A 340 8.33 -31.02 -2.98
N LYS A 341 7.54 -31.70 -3.82
CA LYS A 341 8.01 -32.94 -4.51
C LYS A 341 9.05 -32.66 -5.61
N TRP A 342 8.81 -31.63 -6.42
CA TRP A 342 9.62 -31.29 -7.60
C TRP A 342 10.65 -30.21 -7.27
N THR A 343 11.58 -30.55 -6.38
CA THR A 343 12.77 -29.76 -6.08
C THR A 343 13.83 -30.71 -5.53
N ALA A 344 15.09 -30.51 -5.94
CA ALA A 344 16.23 -31.20 -5.37
C ALA A 344 16.62 -30.62 -3.99
N ILE A 345 16.22 -29.37 -3.71
CA ILE A 345 16.53 -28.66 -2.46
C ILE A 345 15.37 -28.83 -1.49
N LYS A 346 15.64 -29.42 -0.33
CA LYS A 346 14.68 -29.60 0.77
C LYS A 346 14.88 -28.63 1.93
N GLU A 347 16.09 -28.12 2.08
CA GLU A 347 16.48 -27.21 3.14
C GLU A 347 17.40 -26.12 2.59
N VAL A 348 17.26 -24.92 3.15
CA VAL A 348 18.08 -23.76 2.78
C VAL A 348 19.39 -23.78 3.58
N THR A 349 20.51 -23.77 2.86
CA THR A 349 21.86 -23.57 3.40
C THR A 349 22.46 -22.28 2.83
N GLU A 350 23.59 -21.81 3.37
CA GLU A 350 24.23 -20.60 2.84
C GLU A 350 24.74 -20.81 1.42
N GLU A 351 25.24 -21.99 1.09
CA GLU A 351 25.79 -22.33 -0.23
C GLU A 351 24.69 -22.42 -1.30
N ASN A 352 23.51 -22.93 -0.92
CA ASN A 352 22.41 -23.16 -1.86
C ASN A 352 21.38 -22.02 -1.91
N ARG A 353 21.54 -20.97 -1.10
CA ARG A 353 20.54 -19.92 -0.86
C ARG A 353 19.89 -19.34 -2.11
N VAL A 354 20.67 -18.96 -3.12
CA VAL A 354 20.15 -18.40 -4.38
C VAL A 354 19.41 -19.46 -5.20
N LEU A 355 19.92 -20.69 -5.23
CA LEU A 355 19.29 -21.80 -5.95
C LEU A 355 17.98 -22.21 -5.27
N ALA A 356 17.94 -22.29 -3.94
CA ALA A 356 16.73 -22.51 -3.15
C ALA A 356 15.69 -21.42 -3.41
N GLY A 357 16.13 -20.16 -3.52
CA GLY A 357 15.28 -19.04 -3.89
C GLY A 357 14.70 -19.16 -5.31
N ARG A 358 15.47 -19.68 -6.27
CA ARG A 358 14.98 -19.98 -7.63
C ARG A 358 13.89 -21.05 -7.61
N GLU A 359 14.08 -22.13 -6.84
CA GLU A 359 13.08 -23.19 -6.68
C GLU A 359 11.77 -22.64 -6.07
N LEU A 360 11.88 -21.80 -5.03
CA LEU A 360 10.73 -21.12 -4.44
C LEU A 360 10.01 -20.21 -5.46
N PHE A 361 10.76 -19.46 -6.28
CA PHE A 361 10.18 -18.63 -7.32
C PHE A 361 9.44 -19.46 -8.38
N ASN A 362 10.05 -20.55 -8.85
CA ASN A 362 9.45 -21.46 -9.81
C ASN A 362 8.15 -22.07 -9.26
N LEU A 363 8.15 -22.50 -8.00
CA LEU A 363 7.01 -23.19 -7.39
C LEU A 363 5.89 -22.24 -6.93
N GLN A 364 6.21 -21.00 -6.52
CA GLN A 364 5.22 -20.10 -5.93
C GLN A 364 4.88 -18.87 -6.79
N CYS A 365 5.81 -18.40 -7.63
CA CYS A 365 5.69 -17.11 -8.30
C CYS A 365 5.51 -17.22 -9.82
N LEU A 366 6.14 -18.20 -10.47
CA LEU A 366 6.23 -18.31 -11.93
C LEU A 366 4.87 -18.53 -12.63
N SER A 367 3.87 -19.05 -11.91
CA SER A 367 2.49 -19.15 -12.43
C SER A 367 1.88 -17.78 -12.77
N CYS A 368 2.35 -16.72 -12.11
CA CYS A 368 1.80 -15.36 -12.24
C CYS A 368 2.83 -14.32 -12.71
N HIS A 369 4.12 -14.55 -12.45
CA HIS A 369 5.22 -13.65 -12.75
C HIS A 369 6.12 -14.17 -13.88
N THR A 370 6.82 -13.25 -14.52
CA THR A 370 7.85 -13.54 -15.54
C THR A 370 9.19 -12.98 -15.08
N ILE A 371 10.28 -13.39 -15.75
CA ILE A 371 11.62 -12.84 -15.57
C ILE A 371 12.02 -12.19 -16.90
N GLY A 372 12.07 -10.86 -16.96
CA GLY A 372 12.33 -10.11 -18.19
C GLY A 372 11.26 -10.34 -19.27
N GLY A 373 10.05 -10.74 -18.87
CA GLY A 373 8.98 -11.15 -19.78
C GLY A 373 7.89 -10.10 -19.99
N VAL A 374 6.82 -10.53 -20.67
CA VAL A 374 5.76 -9.62 -21.15
C VAL A 374 4.81 -9.17 -20.03
N LYS A 375 4.43 -10.09 -19.13
CA LYS A 375 3.39 -9.86 -18.13
C LYS A 375 3.93 -10.11 -16.72
N ASN A 376 3.69 -9.15 -15.82
CA ASN A 376 4.08 -9.22 -14.41
C ASN A 376 5.57 -9.52 -14.19
N ASP A 377 6.44 -8.89 -14.98
CA ASP A 377 7.89 -9.06 -14.85
C ASP A 377 8.35 -8.70 -13.43
N ILE A 378 8.99 -9.67 -12.75
CA ILE A 378 9.45 -9.49 -11.39
C ILE A 378 10.58 -8.47 -11.29
N ILE A 379 11.41 -8.34 -12.33
CA ILE A 379 12.52 -7.38 -12.36
C ILE A 379 11.95 -5.96 -12.32
N GLU A 380 11.04 -5.61 -13.24
CA GLU A 380 10.41 -4.29 -13.21
C GLU A 380 9.56 -4.04 -11.95
N LYS A 381 8.89 -5.08 -11.41
CA LYS A 381 8.06 -4.91 -10.19
C LYS A 381 8.88 -4.62 -8.93
N THR A 382 10.07 -5.20 -8.83
CA THR A 382 10.98 -5.07 -7.68
C THR A 382 12.12 -4.08 -7.91
N LYS A 383 12.13 -3.40 -9.07
CA LYS A 383 13.07 -2.33 -9.38
C LYS A 383 13.07 -1.25 -8.30
N GLY A 384 14.27 -0.88 -7.86
CA GLY A 384 14.47 0.12 -6.81
C GLY A 384 14.29 -0.40 -5.39
N LEU A 385 13.92 -1.68 -5.19
CA LEU A 385 13.90 -2.29 -3.85
C LEU A 385 15.27 -2.87 -3.51
N THR A 386 15.62 -2.75 -2.23
CA THR A 386 16.75 -3.47 -1.64
C THR A 386 16.35 -4.93 -1.37
N TYR A 387 17.32 -5.75 -0.98
CA TYR A 387 17.08 -7.08 -0.42
C TYR A 387 16.06 -7.04 0.73
N PHE A 388 16.24 -6.12 1.68
CA PHE A 388 15.29 -5.96 2.78
C PHE A 388 13.93 -5.41 2.32
N GLY A 389 13.90 -4.57 1.29
CA GLY A 389 12.66 -4.12 0.63
C GLY A 389 11.89 -5.29 -0.01
N ILE A 390 12.59 -6.25 -0.60
CA ILE A 390 11.99 -7.47 -1.16
C ILE A 390 11.45 -8.37 -0.05
N ILE A 391 12.21 -8.61 1.03
CA ILE A 391 11.70 -9.32 2.22
C ILE A 391 10.41 -8.65 2.72
N SER A 392 10.43 -7.32 2.88
CA SER A 392 9.26 -6.58 3.33
C SER A 392 8.06 -6.78 2.41
N GLN A 393 8.27 -6.79 1.09
CA GLN A 393 7.20 -7.10 0.13
C GLN A 393 6.69 -8.54 0.27
N LEU A 394 7.56 -9.54 0.39
CA LEU A 394 7.18 -10.94 0.57
C LEU A 394 6.41 -11.17 1.89
N TYR A 395 6.80 -10.48 2.96
CA TYR A 395 6.10 -10.53 4.25
C TYR A 395 4.70 -9.91 4.18
N GLY A 396 4.53 -8.82 3.42
CA GLY A 396 3.26 -8.08 3.34
C GLY A 396 2.35 -8.42 2.17
N GLN A 397 2.83 -9.16 1.15
CA GLN A 397 2.01 -9.56 0.01
C GLN A 397 0.81 -10.40 0.48
N GLY A 398 -0.35 -10.20 -0.15
CA GLY A 398 -1.59 -10.88 0.24
C GLY A 398 -2.25 -10.40 1.53
N LYS A 399 -1.66 -9.46 2.30
CA LYS A 399 -2.32 -8.86 3.49
C LYS A 399 -3.26 -7.71 3.11
N ILE A 400 -2.77 -6.69 2.42
CA ILE A 400 -3.62 -5.56 1.99
C ILE A 400 -4.15 -5.80 0.57
N LEU A 401 -3.25 -6.21 -0.32
CA LEU A 401 -3.56 -6.50 -1.72
C LEU A 401 -3.75 -8.01 -1.87
N ASP A 402 -4.92 -8.50 -1.46
CA ASP A 402 -5.23 -9.93 -1.41
C ASP A 402 -5.44 -10.58 -2.78
N TYR A 403 -5.35 -9.83 -3.90
CA TYR A 403 -5.32 -10.40 -5.25
C TYR A 403 -4.02 -11.18 -5.56
N MET A 404 -3.01 -11.07 -4.70
CA MET A 404 -1.78 -11.88 -4.74
C MET A 404 -1.77 -12.82 -3.53
N PRO A 405 -1.39 -14.11 -3.69
CA PRO A 405 -1.29 -15.00 -2.54
C PRO A 405 -0.19 -14.53 -1.59
N LYS A 406 -0.33 -14.85 -0.30
CA LYS A 406 0.74 -14.67 0.69
C LYS A 406 1.94 -15.54 0.32
N PHE A 407 3.14 -15.14 0.75
CA PHE A 407 4.28 -16.04 0.70
C PHE A 407 4.02 -17.25 1.62
N ILE A 408 4.35 -18.46 1.17
CA ILE A 408 4.16 -19.69 1.94
C ILE A 408 5.53 -20.33 2.16
N GLY A 409 6.00 -20.33 3.40
CA GLY A 409 7.32 -20.83 3.78
C GLY A 409 7.85 -20.16 5.04
N ASN A 410 8.96 -20.67 5.56
CA ASN A 410 9.59 -20.11 6.75
C ASN A 410 10.47 -18.88 6.43
N GLU A 411 11.03 -18.25 7.46
CA GLU A 411 11.85 -17.04 7.31
C GLU A 411 13.08 -17.26 6.43
N ARG A 412 13.79 -18.40 6.56
CA ARG A 412 14.97 -18.72 5.74
C ARG A 412 14.61 -18.90 4.27
N GLU A 413 13.45 -19.49 3.98
CA GLU A 413 12.93 -19.62 2.62
C GLU A 413 12.54 -18.26 2.03
N MET A 414 11.90 -17.38 2.82
CA MET A 414 11.59 -16.02 2.38
C MET A 414 12.87 -15.24 2.03
N GLU A 415 13.90 -15.37 2.87
CA GLU A 415 15.23 -14.79 2.64
C GLU A 415 15.93 -15.36 1.40
N ALA A 416 15.82 -16.67 1.16
CA ALA A 416 16.33 -17.31 -0.04
C ALA A 416 15.64 -16.78 -1.30
N LEU A 417 14.30 -16.70 -1.30
CA LEU A 417 13.53 -16.13 -2.40
C LEU A 417 13.90 -14.66 -2.64
N ALA A 418 14.04 -13.87 -1.58
CA ALA A 418 14.49 -12.48 -1.69
C ALA A 418 15.90 -12.37 -2.29
N ALA A 419 16.81 -13.29 -1.94
CA ALA A 419 18.18 -13.32 -2.46
C ALA A 419 18.19 -13.66 -3.95
N PHE A 420 17.39 -14.63 -4.38
CA PHE A 420 17.22 -14.95 -5.79
C PHE A 420 16.66 -13.76 -6.58
N ILE A 421 15.54 -13.17 -6.13
CA ILE A 421 14.95 -11.99 -6.80
C ILE A 421 15.96 -10.86 -6.88
N LYS A 422 16.74 -10.63 -5.80
CA LYS A 422 17.79 -9.60 -5.79
C LYS A 422 18.91 -9.92 -6.78
N SER A 423 19.30 -11.19 -6.94
CA SER A 423 20.32 -11.61 -7.90
C SER A 423 19.95 -11.35 -9.36
N LEU A 424 18.65 -11.20 -9.68
CA LEU A 424 18.18 -10.80 -11.01
C LEU A 424 18.49 -9.34 -11.34
N HIS A 425 18.79 -8.52 -10.32
CA HIS A 425 19.14 -7.12 -10.50
C HIS A 425 20.65 -6.95 -10.61
N LYS A 426 21.10 -6.16 -11.60
CA LYS A 426 22.53 -5.82 -11.77
C LYS A 426 23.08 -4.95 -10.61
N LYS A 427 22.22 -4.19 -9.94
CA LYS A 427 22.61 -3.24 -8.90
C LYS A 427 22.52 -3.88 -7.52
N GLN A 428 23.68 -4.01 -6.87
CA GLN A 428 23.78 -4.43 -5.48
C GLN A 428 23.28 -3.35 -4.53
N ASP A 429 22.91 -3.76 -3.31
CA ASP A 429 22.56 -2.80 -2.27
C ASP A 429 23.79 -2.04 -1.81
N PRO A 430 23.66 -0.74 -1.52
CA PRO A 430 24.79 0.03 -1.06
C PRO A 430 25.24 -0.44 0.31
N ASN A 431 26.56 -0.60 0.47
CA ASN A 431 27.17 -0.83 1.77
C ASN A 431 27.21 0.50 2.53
N ILE A 432 26.42 0.62 3.59
CA ILE A 432 26.34 1.83 4.40
C ILE A 432 27.29 1.66 5.58
N GLN A 433 28.34 2.47 5.60
CA GLN A 433 29.32 2.44 6.67
C GLN A 433 28.69 2.99 7.97
N PRO A 434 28.93 2.35 9.12
CA PRO A 434 28.56 2.92 10.41
C PRO A 434 29.21 4.29 10.58
N PHE A 435 28.42 5.29 10.99
CA PHE A 435 28.95 6.60 11.33
C PHE A 435 29.48 6.61 12.76
N THR A 436 30.71 7.11 12.94
CA THR A 436 31.29 7.33 14.25
C THR A 436 30.99 8.77 14.70
N VAL A 437 30.27 8.90 15.81
CA VAL A 437 29.97 10.20 16.41
C VAL A 437 31.27 10.85 16.90
N LYS A 438 31.49 12.10 16.51
CA LYS A 438 32.56 12.93 17.05
C LYS A 438 32.01 13.76 18.20
N GLU A 439 32.56 13.55 19.40
CA GLU A 439 32.17 14.33 20.57
C GLU A 439 32.60 15.80 20.41
N GLU A 440 31.70 16.73 20.74
CA GLU A 440 31.95 18.15 20.74
C GLU A 440 31.51 18.72 22.09
N ASN A 441 32.49 19.10 22.92
CA ASN A 441 32.21 19.72 24.20
C ASN A 441 31.49 21.07 24.02
N VAL A 442 30.55 21.33 24.92
CA VAL A 442 29.86 22.61 25.00
C VAL A 442 30.36 23.38 26.22
N GLU A 443 30.65 24.66 26.02
CA GLU A 443 30.98 25.57 27.11
C GLU A 443 29.74 25.81 27.98
N ILE A 444 29.87 25.57 29.29
CA ILE A 444 28.81 25.84 30.26
C ILE A 444 28.89 27.32 30.65
N PRO A 445 27.84 28.13 30.42
CA PRO A 445 27.84 29.53 30.82
C PRO A 445 28.01 29.67 32.34
N THR A 446 28.66 30.75 32.77
CA THR A 446 28.90 31.01 34.19
C THR A 446 27.62 31.36 34.94
N PHE A 447 27.50 30.91 36.19
CA PHE A 447 26.47 31.35 37.12
C PHE A 447 27.06 31.49 38.52
N ASN A 448 26.88 32.64 39.14
CA ASN A 448 27.27 32.90 40.52
C ASN A 448 26.03 32.94 41.41
N PRO A 449 25.78 31.92 42.25
CA PRO A 449 24.58 31.85 43.08
C PRO A 449 24.49 32.96 44.14
N ASP A 450 25.58 33.65 44.46
CA ASP A 450 25.59 34.74 45.44
C ASP A 450 25.35 36.12 44.79
N LYS A 451 25.75 36.29 43.52
CA LYS A 451 25.71 37.59 42.82
C LYS A 451 24.59 37.70 41.79
N ASP A 452 24.30 36.63 41.07
CA ASP A 452 23.39 36.69 39.93
C ASP A 452 21.94 36.80 40.40
N LYS A 453 21.20 37.78 39.85
CA LYS A 453 19.81 38.04 40.28
C LYS A 453 18.77 37.28 39.46
N TYR A 454 19.19 36.62 38.39
CA TYR A 454 18.28 36.04 37.39
C TYR A 454 18.70 34.62 37.00
N VAL A 455 17.71 33.79 36.71
CA VAL A 455 17.85 32.47 36.09
C VAL A 455 17.09 32.50 34.77
N LEU A 456 17.77 32.17 33.68
CA LEU A 456 17.18 32.08 32.35
C LEU A 456 17.07 30.61 31.97
N LEU A 457 15.83 30.14 31.81
CA LEU A 457 15.58 28.77 31.38
C LEU A 457 15.05 28.77 29.94
N ALA A 458 15.60 27.93 29.08
CA ALA A 458 15.20 27.77 27.68
C ALA A 458 15.13 26.29 27.29
N TRP A 459 14.21 25.92 26.41
CA TRP A 459 14.05 24.53 25.95
C TRP A 459 13.50 24.48 24.52
N SER A 460 13.73 23.35 23.84
CA SER A 460 12.99 23.01 22.63
C SER A 460 11.65 22.38 22.99
N THR A 461 10.58 22.67 22.26
CA THR A 461 9.26 22.04 22.53
C THR A 461 9.19 20.56 22.15
N LEU A 462 10.16 20.09 21.35
CA LEU A 462 10.35 18.70 20.95
C LEU A 462 11.78 18.26 21.30
N GLY A 463 11.97 17.05 21.81
CA GLY A 463 13.33 16.52 22.00
C GLY A 463 14.01 16.05 20.72
N GLU A 464 13.27 15.99 19.61
CA GLU A 464 13.82 15.82 18.27
C GLU A 464 12.82 16.35 17.22
N LYS A 465 13.29 17.24 16.34
CA LYS A 465 12.54 17.65 15.15
C LYS A 465 13.01 16.85 13.95
N CYS A 466 12.18 15.96 13.43
CA CYS A 466 12.48 15.33 12.13
C CYS A 466 12.16 16.30 10.98
N ILE A 467 12.99 16.31 9.93
CA ILE A 467 12.75 17.01 8.68
C ILE A 467 13.06 16.11 7.48
N THR A 468 12.46 16.40 6.33
CA THR A 468 12.81 15.82 5.04
C THR A 468 13.80 16.72 4.33
N ASP A 469 14.80 16.13 3.68
CA ASP A 469 15.86 16.82 2.92
C ASP A 469 15.85 16.43 1.43
N ALA A 470 14.69 15.94 0.97
CA ALA A 470 14.41 15.56 -0.42
C ALA A 470 13.37 16.47 -1.08
N ASP A 471 13.31 17.75 -0.66
CA ASP A 471 12.26 18.73 -1.01
C ASP A 471 12.01 18.88 -2.51
N ARG A 472 13.03 18.61 -3.34
CA ARG A 472 12.94 18.55 -4.81
C ARG A 472 11.91 17.54 -5.31
N TRP A 473 11.67 16.47 -4.56
CA TRP A 473 10.78 15.37 -4.93
C TRP A 473 9.46 15.44 -4.18
N PHE A 474 9.55 15.49 -2.85
CA PHE A 474 8.42 15.69 -1.96
C PHE A 474 8.92 16.18 -0.60
N SER A 475 8.03 16.73 0.21
CA SER A 475 8.30 17.02 1.61
C SER A 475 7.14 16.53 2.46
N PHE A 476 7.43 16.16 3.70
CA PHE A 476 6.40 16.00 4.72
C PHE A 476 6.77 16.64 6.05
N LEU A 477 8.03 17.03 6.26
CA LEU A 477 8.44 17.80 7.42
C LEU A 477 9.50 18.80 6.97
N TYR A 478 9.24 20.09 7.18
CA TYR A 478 10.15 21.17 6.78
C TYR A 478 10.93 21.73 7.99
N PRO A 479 12.06 22.42 7.76
CA PRO A 479 12.78 23.16 8.80
C PRO A 479 11.86 24.13 9.55
N GLY A 480 11.87 24.05 10.88
CA GLY A 480 10.96 24.83 11.73
C GLY A 480 10.85 24.26 13.14
N SER A 481 11.89 24.46 13.94
CA SER A 481 11.96 24.15 15.37
C SER A 481 11.37 25.30 16.20
N THR A 482 10.91 24.98 17.42
CA THR A 482 10.39 26.00 18.35
C THR A 482 11.19 25.95 19.65
N LEU A 483 11.81 27.07 19.98
CA LEU A 483 12.43 27.30 21.28
C LEU A 483 11.47 28.10 22.16
N GLN A 484 11.48 27.83 23.46
CA GLN A 484 10.76 28.60 24.47
C GLN A 484 11.70 28.97 25.61
N ALA A 485 11.40 30.06 26.32
CA ALA A 485 12.20 30.52 27.43
C ALA A 485 11.37 31.25 28.51
N ILE A 486 11.89 31.27 29.73
CA ILE A 486 11.41 32.12 30.83
C ILE A 486 12.60 32.75 31.55
N LEU A 487 12.43 34.00 31.99
CA LEU A 487 13.37 34.67 32.88
C LEU A 487 12.79 34.73 34.28
N ILE A 488 13.50 34.18 35.26
CA ILE A 488 13.09 34.17 36.66
C ILE A 488 14.00 35.14 37.43
N LYS A 489 13.42 36.17 38.04
CA LYS A 489 14.09 36.99 39.04
C LYS A 489 14.11 36.24 40.37
N ARG A 490 15.32 35.99 40.87
CA ARG A 490 15.55 35.29 42.14
C ARG A 490 15.07 36.15 43.31
N GLY A 491 14.58 35.50 44.36
CA GLY A 491 14.05 36.19 45.53
C GLY A 491 13.46 35.24 46.56
N LYS A 492 12.95 35.78 47.69
CA LYS A 492 12.21 34.99 48.69
C LYS A 492 11.03 34.26 48.03
N LYS A 493 10.29 35.01 47.21
CA LYS A 493 9.27 34.52 46.28
C LYS A 493 9.73 34.88 44.87
N PRO A 494 10.35 33.95 44.13
CA PRO A 494 10.81 34.19 42.77
C PRO A 494 9.66 34.63 41.86
N LYS A 495 9.97 35.48 40.87
CA LYS A 495 8.99 36.00 39.91
C LYS A 495 9.47 35.79 38.48
N ILE A 496 8.58 35.33 37.61
CA ILE A 496 8.81 35.34 36.15
C ILE A 496 8.69 36.79 35.69
N ILE A 497 9.69 37.26 34.94
CA ILE A 497 9.76 38.64 34.42
C ILE A 497 9.53 38.61 32.91
N SER A 498 8.67 39.49 32.43
CA SER A 498 8.37 39.70 31.01
C SER A 498 8.48 41.16 30.58
N ASP A 499 8.25 42.09 31.50
CA ASP A 499 8.18 43.52 31.20
C ASP A 499 9.58 44.14 31.15
N GLY A 500 9.79 45.03 30.18
CA GLY A 500 11.05 45.76 30.03
C GLY A 500 12.26 44.90 29.63
N ILE A 501 12.04 43.68 29.14
CA ILE A 501 13.12 42.77 28.70
C ILE A 501 12.91 42.26 27.27
N GLU A 502 14.00 41.80 26.65
CA GLU A 502 14.01 41.00 25.43
C GLU A 502 14.83 39.74 25.65
N ILE A 503 14.37 38.61 25.10
CA ILE A 503 15.18 37.41 25.03
C ILE A 503 15.65 37.24 23.59
N HIS A 504 16.96 37.22 23.41
CA HIS A 504 17.63 37.03 22.13
C HIS A 504 18.13 35.59 22.01
N TYR A 505 18.12 35.04 20.81
CA TYR A 505 18.73 33.76 20.48
C TYR A 505 19.68 33.90 19.30
N GLU A 506 20.73 33.09 19.28
CA GLU A 506 21.69 32.98 18.18
C GLU A 506 22.22 31.55 18.09
N VAL A 507 22.19 30.94 16.91
CA VAL A 507 22.76 29.60 16.71
C VAL A 507 24.27 29.62 16.79
N GLN A 508 24.88 28.53 17.27
CA GLN A 508 26.32 28.33 17.20
C GLN A 508 26.86 28.43 15.76
N LYS A 509 28.14 28.80 15.64
CA LYS A 509 28.82 28.96 14.36
C LYS A 509 28.74 27.70 13.49
N GLY A 510 28.51 27.91 12.19
CA GLY A 510 28.42 26.91 11.14
C GLY A 510 27.00 26.47 10.78
N TYR A 511 25.96 26.87 11.53
CA TYR A 511 24.56 26.51 11.26
C TYR A 511 23.71 27.67 10.72
N GLU A 512 24.34 28.81 10.43
CA GLU A 512 23.67 30.06 10.05
C GLU A 512 23.02 29.99 8.66
N ASN A 513 23.46 29.06 7.80
CA ASN A 513 23.13 29.02 6.38
C ASN A 513 22.42 27.72 5.94
N PRO A 514 21.29 27.32 6.55
CA PRO A 514 20.66 26.05 6.21
C PRO A 514 20.22 25.91 4.75
N SER A 515 19.92 27.01 4.06
CA SER A 515 19.53 27.01 2.63
C SER A 515 20.65 26.56 1.68
N LYS A 516 21.91 26.54 2.13
CA LYS A 516 23.02 25.98 1.36
C LYS A 516 22.98 24.44 1.28
N HIS A 517 22.30 23.79 2.23
CA HIS A 517 22.40 22.35 2.44
C HIS A 517 21.12 21.57 2.15
N VAL A 518 19.96 22.24 2.16
CA VAL A 518 18.65 21.65 1.83
C VAL A 518 17.84 22.56 0.89
N ASP A 519 17.01 21.94 0.04
CA ASP A 519 16.34 22.62 -1.07
C ASP A 519 14.96 23.20 -0.73
N PHE A 520 14.48 23.09 0.52
CA PHE A 520 13.16 23.55 0.95
C PHE A 520 12.79 24.95 0.44
N TRP A 521 13.68 25.94 0.57
CA TRP A 521 13.43 27.32 0.15
C TRP A 521 13.24 27.46 -1.37
N LYS A 522 13.98 26.68 -2.17
CA LYS A 522 13.84 26.67 -3.64
C LYS A 522 12.44 26.21 -4.05
N TYR A 523 11.85 25.28 -3.30
CA TYR A 523 10.56 24.66 -3.60
C TYR A 523 9.41 25.14 -2.71
N SER A 524 9.64 26.13 -1.83
CA SER A 524 8.66 26.53 -0.82
C SER A 524 7.35 27.03 -1.42
N GLN A 525 7.40 27.68 -2.60
CA GLN A 525 6.21 28.12 -3.31
C GLN A 525 5.31 26.93 -3.70
N SER A 526 5.90 25.82 -4.14
CA SER A 526 5.15 24.59 -4.48
C SER A 526 4.68 23.86 -3.22
N LEU A 527 5.54 23.77 -2.20
CA LEU A 527 5.29 22.97 -1.00
C LEU A 527 4.35 23.66 0.01
N LYS A 528 4.38 24.99 0.10
CA LYS A 528 3.65 25.79 1.10
C LYS A 528 2.79 26.90 0.51
N SER A 529 2.65 26.95 -0.82
CA SER A 529 1.93 28.03 -1.52
C SER A 529 2.45 29.44 -1.22
N LYS A 530 3.69 29.54 -0.70
CA LYS A 530 4.32 30.79 -0.30
C LYS A 530 5.84 30.71 -0.55
N LYS A 531 6.39 31.68 -1.25
CA LYS A 531 7.83 31.86 -1.37
C LYS A 531 8.39 32.36 -0.04
N ILE A 532 9.35 31.63 0.52
CA ILE A 532 9.97 31.91 1.81
C ILE A 532 11.40 32.38 1.52
N GLN A 533 11.84 33.43 2.21
CA GLN A 533 13.21 33.91 2.11
C GLN A 533 14.20 32.87 2.65
N GLU A 534 15.35 32.72 1.99
CA GLU A 534 16.41 31.82 2.41
C GLU A 534 16.81 32.03 3.88
N ASN A 535 17.05 30.94 4.60
CA ASN A 535 17.41 30.91 6.02
C ASN A 535 16.37 31.49 6.98
N ILE A 536 15.17 31.83 6.49
CA ILE A 536 14.04 32.29 7.28
C ILE A 536 12.97 31.20 7.35
N GLY A 537 12.39 31.02 8.53
CA GLY A 537 11.30 30.09 8.79
C GLY A 537 9.93 30.62 8.36
N LEU A 538 8.90 29.77 8.42
CA LEU A 538 7.52 30.13 8.02
C LEU A 538 6.91 31.28 8.84
N THR A 539 7.38 31.45 10.07
CA THR A 539 6.97 32.47 11.05
C THR A 539 7.77 33.75 10.94
N GLY A 540 8.75 33.84 10.01
CA GLY A 540 9.65 34.98 9.87
C GLY A 540 10.88 34.93 10.78
N LYS A 541 11.03 33.92 11.63
CA LYS A 541 12.20 33.74 12.50
C LYS A 541 13.39 33.16 11.72
N GLY A 542 14.56 33.78 11.86
CA GLY A 542 15.84 33.25 11.36
C GLY A 542 16.60 32.48 12.44
N LEU A 543 17.88 32.19 12.21
CA LEU A 543 18.79 31.49 13.14
C LEU A 543 19.37 32.41 14.23
N LYS A 544 19.10 33.71 14.11
CA LYS A 544 19.35 34.75 15.10
C LYS A 544 18.11 35.63 15.18
N GLY A 545 17.69 36.02 16.37
CA GLY A 545 16.53 36.88 16.54
C GLY A 545 16.09 37.04 17.98
N VAL A 546 14.86 37.52 18.14
CA VAL A 546 14.22 37.79 19.44
C VAL A 546 13.01 36.88 19.60
N PHE A 547 12.78 36.37 20.81
CA PHE A 547 11.57 35.62 21.15
C PHE A 547 10.36 36.55 21.22
N ASP A 548 9.19 36.03 20.85
CA ASP A 548 7.90 36.70 21.05
C ASP A 548 7.34 36.32 22.42
N TYR A 549 6.74 37.27 23.14
CA TYR A 549 6.10 36.98 24.43
C TYR A 549 4.66 36.49 24.23
N ASP A 550 4.37 35.29 24.74
CA ASP A 550 3.03 34.72 24.84
C ASP A 550 2.45 35.08 26.22
N GLY A 551 1.53 36.05 26.26
CA GLY A 551 0.91 36.52 27.50
C GLY A 551 -0.07 35.54 28.13
N GLU A 552 -0.65 34.61 27.36
CA GLU A 552 -1.56 33.59 27.90
C GLU A 552 -0.76 32.53 28.66
N ARG A 553 0.33 32.06 28.06
CA ARG A 553 1.21 31.05 28.66
C ARG A 553 2.29 31.64 29.56
N LYS A 554 2.49 32.96 29.53
CA LYS A 554 3.53 33.71 30.26
C LYS A 554 4.96 33.21 29.95
N ILE A 555 5.21 32.89 28.69
CA ILE A 555 6.50 32.38 28.20
C ILE A 555 6.97 33.19 27.00
N PHE A 556 8.27 33.18 26.75
CA PHE A 556 8.85 33.65 25.50
C PHE A 556 8.92 32.47 24.51
N SER A 557 8.52 32.67 23.26
CA SER A 557 8.50 31.64 22.21
C SER A 557 9.13 32.16 20.92
N ALA A 558 10.02 31.36 20.34
CA ALA A 558 10.59 31.58 19.01
C ALA A 558 10.21 30.38 18.15
N GLU A 559 9.08 30.50 17.46
CA GLU A 559 8.52 29.42 16.64
C GLU A 559 9.10 29.40 15.23
N GLY A 560 9.26 28.21 14.65
CA GLY A 560 9.58 28.06 13.22
C GLY A 560 11.02 28.36 12.84
N ILE A 561 11.98 28.34 13.76
CA ILE A 561 13.42 28.53 13.48
C ILE A 561 13.89 27.43 12.51
N PRO A 562 14.49 27.74 11.35
CA PRO A 562 14.79 26.73 10.33
C PRO A 562 16.13 26.03 10.58
N VAL A 563 16.22 25.29 11.69
CA VAL A 563 17.40 24.50 12.07
C VAL A 563 17.51 23.24 11.20
N ILE A 564 18.74 22.84 10.85
CA ILE A 564 19.05 21.58 10.15
C ILE A 564 20.27 20.89 10.79
N PRO A 565 20.51 19.58 10.58
CA PRO A 565 21.62 18.84 11.20
C PRO A 565 22.97 19.00 10.49
N TYR A 566 23.04 19.83 9.45
CA TYR A 566 24.22 19.99 8.60
C TYR A 566 24.91 21.32 8.89
N ARG A 567 26.21 21.25 9.15
CA ARG A 567 27.05 22.39 9.40
C ARG A 567 27.82 22.77 8.12
N ASP A 568 28.13 24.06 7.97
CA ASP A 568 28.83 24.64 6.81
C ASP A 568 30.21 24.01 6.51
N ASP A 569 30.84 23.38 7.50
CA ASP A 569 32.12 22.66 7.36
C ASP A 569 31.95 21.19 6.93
N GLY A 570 30.72 20.76 6.60
CA GLY A 570 30.41 19.39 6.16
C GLY A 570 30.06 18.43 7.29
N VAL A 571 30.18 18.84 8.56
CA VAL A 571 29.91 17.98 9.72
C VAL A 571 28.41 17.74 9.87
N PHE A 572 28.05 16.47 10.08
CA PHE A 572 26.73 16.07 10.54
C PHE A 572 26.69 16.10 12.07
N ASN A 573 25.84 16.95 12.64
CA ASN A 573 25.54 16.96 14.05
C ASN A 573 24.08 17.42 14.26
N PRO A 574 23.19 16.53 14.74
CA PRO A 574 21.77 16.79 14.89
C PRO A 574 21.40 17.57 16.15
N TYR A 575 22.40 18.02 16.92
CA TYR A 575 22.21 18.77 18.17
C TYR A 575 22.83 20.18 18.14
N PRO A 576 22.39 21.08 17.24
CA PRO A 576 22.83 22.47 17.25
C PRO A 576 22.49 23.17 18.56
N VAL A 577 23.45 23.93 19.10
CA VAL A 577 23.30 24.73 20.32
C VAL A 577 22.98 26.18 19.97
N PHE A 578 22.08 26.78 20.72
CA PHE A 578 21.71 28.20 20.64
C PHE A 578 22.14 28.92 21.91
N ASP A 579 22.81 30.06 21.76
CA ASP A 579 23.05 31.01 22.83
C ASP A 579 21.77 31.82 23.07
N ILE A 580 21.32 31.89 24.32
CA ILE A 580 20.11 32.61 24.73
C ILE A 580 20.49 33.69 25.73
N LYS A 581 20.10 34.94 25.46
CA LYS A 581 20.46 36.12 26.28
C LYS A 581 19.21 36.90 26.66
N ALA A 582 19.01 37.15 27.95
CA ALA A 582 17.99 38.07 28.44
C ALA A 582 18.61 39.46 28.61
N ILE A 583 18.02 40.46 27.95
CA ILE A 583 18.53 41.83 27.85
C ILE A 583 17.47 42.79 28.39
N GLU A 584 17.90 43.77 29.20
CA GLU A 584 17.06 44.86 29.68
C GLU A 584 16.88 45.94 28.61
N LYS A 585 15.62 46.29 28.28
CA LYS A 585 15.29 47.33 27.30
C LYS A 585 15.75 48.70 27.80
N GLY A 586 16.35 49.48 26.91
CA GLY A 586 16.83 50.84 27.20
C GLY A 586 18.27 50.91 27.70
N THR A 587 18.73 49.95 28.49
CA THR A 587 20.15 49.89 28.96
C THR A 587 21.01 48.93 28.15
N ASN A 588 20.40 48.01 27.39
CA ASN A 588 21.09 46.90 26.69
C ASN A 588 21.94 46.01 27.60
N ARG A 589 21.69 46.04 28.91
CA ARG A 589 22.40 45.23 29.89
C ARG A 589 21.92 43.78 29.82
N ILE A 590 22.87 42.85 29.72
CA ILE A 590 22.58 41.41 29.84
C ILE A 590 22.25 41.10 31.29
N LEU A 591 21.03 40.61 31.53
CA LEU A 591 20.55 40.20 32.86
C LEU A 591 20.97 38.78 33.20
N GLN A 592 20.94 37.88 32.21
CA GLN A 592 21.43 36.50 32.29
C GLN A 592 21.60 35.92 30.88
N GLN A 593 22.45 34.91 30.73
CA GLN A 593 22.58 34.11 29.51
C GLN A 593 22.63 32.62 29.81
N THR A 594 22.21 31.80 28.85
CA THR A 594 22.33 30.34 28.89
C THR A 594 22.48 29.77 27.48
N LYS A 595 22.55 28.45 27.34
CA LYS A 595 22.48 27.78 26.03
C LYS A 595 21.49 26.62 26.05
N VAL A 596 20.94 26.32 24.88
CA VAL A 596 19.93 25.27 24.69
C VAL A 596 20.16 24.52 23.38
N VAL A 597 19.87 23.23 23.35
CA VAL A 597 19.91 22.42 22.13
C VAL A 597 18.60 22.56 21.36
N ALA A 598 18.68 22.77 20.05
CA ALA A 598 17.54 22.69 19.12
C ALA A 598 17.67 21.43 18.25
N PRO A 599 17.30 20.25 18.76
CA PRO A 599 17.58 18.97 18.12
C PRO A 599 16.80 18.82 16.81
N VAL A 600 17.49 18.44 15.74
CA VAL A 600 16.90 18.23 14.42
C VAL A 600 17.59 17.08 13.67
N SER A 601 16.82 16.24 12.99
CA SER A 601 17.35 15.09 12.28
C SER A 601 16.68 14.87 10.92
N THR A 602 17.50 14.42 9.98
CA THR A 602 17.11 13.91 8.65
C THR A 602 17.24 12.40 8.56
N GLU A 603 17.50 11.71 9.68
CA GLU A 603 17.77 10.27 9.69
C GLU A 603 16.46 9.49 9.58
N LEU A 604 15.98 9.40 8.34
CA LEU A 604 14.85 8.60 7.91
C LEU A 604 15.39 7.48 7.02
N ARG A 605 15.40 6.24 7.50
CA ARG A 605 16.10 5.14 6.84
C ARG A 605 15.25 4.47 5.76
N CYS A 606 14.47 5.27 5.00
CA CYS A 606 13.64 4.80 3.90
C CYS A 606 14.44 4.05 2.83
N PHE A 607 15.71 4.39 2.66
CA PHE A 607 16.64 3.72 1.74
C PHE A 607 16.81 2.23 2.04
N LEU A 608 16.57 1.78 3.29
CA LEU A 608 16.68 0.37 3.68
C LEU A 608 15.70 -0.51 2.91
N CYS A 609 14.57 0.03 2.45
CA CYS A 609 13.59 -0.69 1.64
C CYS A 609 13.49 -0.15 0.21
N HIS A 610 13.63 1.18 0.04
CA HIS A 610 13.39 1.88 -1.22
C HIS A 610 14.67 2.18 -2.03
N GLY A 611 15.81 1.58 -1.65
CA GLY A 611 17.07 1.73 -2.38
C GLY A 611 17.69 3.12 -2.24
N GLY A 612 18.84 3.33 -2.89
CA GLY A 612 19.66 4.53 -2.75
C GLY A 612 20.50 4.54 -1.46
N THR A 613 21.22 5.63 -1.24
CA THR A 613 22.07 5.87 -0.06
C THR A 613 21.53 7.04 0.78
N PRO A 614 22.00 7.23 2.03
CA PRO A 614 21.74 8.48 2.73
C PRO A 614 22.30 9.68 1.95
N ARG A 615 21.53 10.76 1.84
CA ARG A 615 21.83 11.91 0.98
C ARG A 615 23.11 12.66 1.39
N TRP A 616 23.24 12.97 2.67
CA TRP A 616 24.34 13.79 3.19
C TRP A 616 25.54 12.92 3.51
N ASN A 617 26.55 12.93 2.63
CA ASN A 617 27.84 12.23 2.80
C ASN A 617 27.71 10.74 3.17
N GLY A 618 26.61 10.08 2.77
CA GLY A 618 26.33 8.69 3.17
C GLY A 618 25.94 8.50 4.64
N ILE A 619 25.69 9.59 5.39
CA ILE A 619 25.36 9.58 6.82
C ILE A 619 23.85 9.64 7.06
N SER A 620 23.16 10.63 6.51
CA SER A 620 21.74 10.88 6.83
C SER A 620 20.97 11.44 5.64
N GLY A 621 19.64 11.41 5.70
CA GLY A 621 18.78 11.99 4.66
C GLY A 621 18.28 11.03 3.60
N ILE A 622 17.35 11.51 2.79
CA ILE A 622 16.71 10.77 1.70
C ILE A 622 17.34 11.19 0.37
N SER A 623 18.03 10.26 -0.31
CA SER A 623 18.60 10.55 -1.63
C SER A 623 17.54 10.73 -2.72
N ASP A 624 17.94 11.37 -3.82
CA ASP A 624 17.12 11.46 -5.05
C ASP A 624 16.62 10.10 -5.52
N GLU A 625 17.45 9.05 -5.44
CA GLU A 625 17.07 7.71 -5.84
C GLU A 625 15.97 7.15 -4.93
N THR A 626 16.18 7.20 -3.62
CA THR A 626 15.19 6.76 -2.62
C THR A 626 13.86 7.49 -2.83
N ALA A 627 13.91 8.82 -3.00
CA ALA A 627 12.72 9.65 -3.17
C ALA A 627 11.96 9.31 -4.46
N LYS A 628 12.66 9.15 -5.59
CA LYS A 628 12.04 8.73 -6.86
C LYS A 628 11.38 7.36 -6.73
N ASN A 629 12.05 6.39 -6.11
CA ASN A 629 11.50 5.05 -5.93
C ASN A 629 10.21 5.07 -5.09
N ILE A 630 10.16 5.89 -4.04
CA ILE A 630 8.95 6.11 -3.24
C ILE A 630 7.82 6.68 -4.12
N LEU A 631 8.08 7.75 -4.89
CA LEU A 631 7.07 8.36 -5.75
C LEU A 631 6.60 7.42 -6.86
N GLN A 632 7.49 6.64 -7.47
CA GLN A 632 7.14 5.63 -8.49
C GLN A 632 6.19 4.59 -7.92
N ILE A 633 6.47 4.08 -6.72
CA ILE A 633 5.61 3.11 -6.05
C ILE A 633 4.26 3.75 -5.70
N HIS A 634 4.26 4.98 -5.20
CA HIS A 634 3.04 5.71 -4.86
C HIS A 634 2.16 5.95 -6.09
N ASP A 635 2.73 6.48 -7.19
CA ASP A 635 2.05 6.70 -8.46
C ASP A 635 1.49 5.38 -9.02
N ARG A 636 2.30 4.31 -9.01
CA ARG A 636 1.89 2.97 -9.43
C ARG A 636 0.70 2.45 -8.61
N ARG A 637 0.71 2.59 -7.28
CA ARG A 637 -0.35 2.06 -6.40
C ARG A 637 -1.60 2.95 -6.34
N HIS A 638 -1.45 4.27 -6.36
CA HIS A 638 -2.55 5.21 -6.08
C HIS A 638 -2.99 6.05 -7.29
N GLY A 639 -2.21 6.05 -8.38
CA GLY A 639 -2.64 6.63 -9.67
C GLY A 639 -2.38 8.11 -9.73
N THR A 640 -1.53 8.57 -8.81
CA THR A 640 -1.02 9.92 -8.77
C THR A 640 0.04 10.11 -9.86
N LYS A 641 0.43 11.37 -10.07
CA LYS A 641 1.49 11.77 -10.99
C LYS A 641 2.55 12.59 -10.24
N LEU A 642 2.86 12.19 -9.01
CA LEU A 642 3.73 12.95 -8.12
C LEU A 642 5.16 13.00 -8.66
N LEU A 643 5.66 11.89 -9.21
CA LEU A 643 6.99 11.88 -9.82
C LEU A 643 7.06 12.81 -11.03
N GLU A 644 6.07 12.75 -11.91
CA GLU A 644 5.98 13.63 -13.07
C GLU A 644 5.91 15.11 -12.65
N SER A 645 5.12 15.41 -11.61
CA SER A 645 5.02 16.76 -11.05
C SER A 645 6.35 17.25 -10.47
N ALA A 646 7.04 16.41 -9.71
CA ALA A 646 8.36 16.72 -9.15
C ALA A 646 9.41 16.96 -10.24
N LEU A 647 9.43 16.14 -11.30
CA LEU A 647 10.32 16.33 -12.45
C LEU A 647 10.09 17.67 -13.16
N LYS A 648 8.86 18.18 -13.14
CA LYS A 648 8.48 19.51 -13.63
C LYS A 648 8.75 20.65 -12.63
N GLY A 649 9.49 20.39 -11.55
CA GLY A 649 9.82 21.37 -10.51
C GLY A 649 8.66 21.72 -9.58
N LYS A 650 7.60 20.90 -9.54
CA LYS A 650 6.41 21.10 -8.70
C LYS A 650 6.24 19.95 -7.69
N PRO A 651 7.21 19.74 -6.76
CA PRO A 651 7.07 18.74 -5.72
C PRO A 651 5.88 19.02 -4.82
N GLN A 652 5.36 17.97 -4.19
CA GLN A 652 4.17 18.05 -3.36
C GLN A 652 4.52 17.86 -1.88
N MET A 653 3.82 18.61 -1.02
CA MET A 653 3.77 18.32 0.40
C MET A 653 2.81 17.14 0.61
N CYS A 654 3.24 16.03 1.22
CA CYS A 654 2.39 14.86 1.40
C CYS A 654 1.08 15.20 2.12
N GLN A 655 1.13 16.18 3.02
CA GLN A 655 -0.02 16.66 3.78
C GLN A 655 -1.03 17.49 2.98
N SER A 656 -0.75 17.87 1.73
CA SER A 656 -1.78 18.45 0.86
C SER A 656 -2.91 17.45 0.61
N CYS A 657 -2.58 16.16 0.58
CA CYS A 657 -3.54 15.06 0.46
C CYS A 657 -3.90 14.44 1.82
N HIS A 658 -2.96 14.37 2.76
CA HIS A 658 -3.13 13.70 4.04
C HIS A 658 -3.23 14.67 5.22
N GLU A 659 -4.30 14.58 6.02
CA GLU A 659 -4.45 15.43 7.22
C GLU A 659 -3.24 15.27 8.17
N ASP A 660 -2.78 16.37 8.75
CA ASP A 660 -1.77 16.34 9.79
C ASP A 660 -1.87 17.56 10.71
N PHE A 661 -1.90 17.28 12.01
CA PHE A 661 -2.05 18.28 13.06
C PHE A 661 -0.84 19.22 13.16
N ILE A 662 0.38 18.72 13.00
CA ILE A 662 1.61 19.50 13.23
C ILE A 662 1.79 20.59 12.19
N VAL A 663 1.52 20.27 10.92
CA VAL A 663 1.61 21.27 9.85
C VAL A 663 0.28 22.00 9.60
N LYS A 664 -0.71 21.80 10.47
CA LYS A 664 -2.07 22.38 10.41
C LYS A 664 -2.76 22.13 9.06
N SER A 665 -2.54 20.97 8.46
CA SER A 665 -3.17 20.60 7.18
C SER A 665 -4.45 19.80 7.40
N LYS A 666 -5.52 20.16 6.69
CA LYS A 666 -6.78 19.41 6.68
C LYS A 666 -6.76 18.20 5.74
N GLY A 667 -5.81 18.14 4.81
CA GLY A 667 -5.75 17.10 3.77
C GLY A 667 -7.01 17.04 2.90
N ILE A 668 -7.18 15.92 2.19
CA ILE A 668 -8.38 15.62 1.39
C ILE A 668 -9.35 14.80 2.23
N LYS A 669 -10.63 15.21 2.26
CA LYS A 669 -11.68 14.51 3.01
C LYS A 669 -11.77 13.03 2.60
N GLY A 670 -11.82 12.15 3.60
CA GLY A 670 -11.93 10.69 3.42
C GLY A 670 -10.59 9.96 3.23
N HIS A 671 -9.47 10.67 3.05
CA HIS A 671 -8.14 10.08 3.13
C HIS A 671 -7.74 9.89 4.60
N ASN A 672 -6.94 8.86 4.88
CA ASN A 672 -6.28 8.72 6.16
C ASN A 672 -5.33 9.92 6.39
N SER A 673 -5.18 10.35 7.64
CA SER A 673 -4.11 11.26 8.07
C SER A 673 -2.73 10.72 7.70
N PHE A 674 -1.73 11.59 7.63
CA PHE A 674 -0.37 11.20 7.22
C PHE A 674 0.20 10.08 8.11
N SER A 675 0.03 10.21 9.43
CA SER A 675 0.45 9.18 10.39
C SER A 675 -0.29 7.86 10.19
N ALA A 676 -1.62 7.88 10.02
CA ALA A 676 -2.39 6.66 9.80
C ALA A 676 -2.06 5.98 8.46
N SER A 677 -1.76 6.76 7.42
CA SER A 677 -1.28 6.24 6.13
C SER A 677 0.09 5.58 6.25
N MET A 678 1.06 6.26 6.88
CA MET A 678 2.42 5.74 7.01
C MET A 678 2.47 4.49 7.89
N HIS A 679 1.92 4.55 9.11
CA HIS A 679 1.98 3.42 10.05
C HIS A 679 1.07 2.26 9.59
N GLY A 680 -0.16 2.55 9.17
CA GLY A 680 -1.11 1.52 8.75
C GLY A 680 -0.62 0.74 7.53
N TRP A 681 0.04 1.40 6.60
CA TRP A 681 0.65 0.72 5.46
C TRP A 681 1.86 -0.11 5.88
N HIS A 682 2.87 0.50 6.52
CA HIS A 682 4.14 -0.18 6.80
C HIS A 682 4.02 -1.30 7.83
N ALA A 683 3.10 -1.22 8.80
CA ALA A 683 2.86 -2.30 9.76
C ALA A 683 2.48 -3.63 9.10
N ASN A 684 1.87 -3.60 7.92
CA ASN A 684 1.56 -4.81 7.17
C ASN A 684 2.79 -5.42 6.47
N TYR A 685 3.83 -4.63 6.19
CA TYR A 685 4.99 -5.01 5.37
C TYR A 685 6.30 -5.16 6.15
N ILE A 686 6.43 -4.61 7.36
CA ILE A 686 7.66 -4.72 8.17
C ILE A 686 7.65 -6.04 8.96
N PRO A 687 8.65 -6.92 8.78
CA PRO A 687 8.66 -8.27 9.38
C PRO A 687 9.14 -8.30 10.85
N TYR A 688 9.20 -7.16 11.54
CA TYR A 688 9.70 -7.07 12.91
C TYR A 688 8.63 -6.56 13.87
N LYS A 689 8.64 -7.11 15.10
CA LYS A 689 7.69 -6.78 16.17
C LYS A 689 8.33 -6.05 17.35
N ASP A 690 9.64 -5.84 17.32
CA ASP A 690 10.37 -5.09 18.34
C ASP A 690 10.69 -3.66 17.87
N GLU A 691 11.48 -2.93 18.66
CA GLU A 691 11.87 -1.54 18.40
C GLU A 691 12.60 -1.33 17.07
N ARG A 692 13.21 -2.37 16.48
CA ARG A 692 13.85 -2.27 15.16
C ARG A 692 12.86 -1.79 14.10
N ALA A 693 11.60 -2.22 14.19
CA ALA A 693 10.55 -1.81 13.27
C ALA A 693 10.34 -0.28 13.25
N CYS A 694 10.39 0.35 14.42
CA CYS A 694 10.27 1.80 14.56
C CYS A 694 11.56 2.52 14.10
N ASN A 695 12.73 1.95 14.39
CA ASN A 695 14.04 2.52 14.08
C ASN A 695 14.37 2.61 12.57
N PHE A 696 13.61 1.93 11.70
CA PHE A 696 13.72 2.13 10.26
C PHE A 696 13.17 3.47 9.79
N CYS A 697 12.24 4.06 10.54
CA CYS A 697 11.58 5.31 10.18
C CYS A 697 11.86 6.44 11.17
N HIS A 698 12.25 6.10 12.40
CA HIS A 698 12.56 7.06 13.46
C HIS A 698 14.04 7.02 13.83
N PRO A 699 14.65 8.17 14.15
CA PRO A 699 16.09 8.31 14.36
C PRO A 699 16.54 7.84 15.76
N ASN A 700 16.08 6.66 16.19
CA ASN A 700 16.24 6.14 17.55
C ASN A 700 17.03 4.83 17.66
N ASP A 701 17.63 4.35 16.57
CA ASP A 701 18.54 3.21 16.63
C ASP A 701 19.68 3.54 17.61
N THR A 702 20.01 2.63 18.53
CA THR A 702 21.11 2.82 19.50
C THR A 702 22.47 2.92 18.81
N ARG A 703 22.58 2.37 17.60
CA ARG A 703 23.72 2.49 16.69
C ARG A 703 23.47 3.51 15.57
N GLY A 704 22.34 4.20 15.62
CA GLY A 704 21.98 5.27 14.69
C GLY A 704 22.82 6.52 14.89
N ASN A 705 22.68 7.43 13.92
CA ASN A 705 23.53 8.60 13.82
C ASN A 705 23.01 9.73 14.72
N THR A 706 21.71 9.75 15.00
CA THR A 706 21.04 10.77 15.82
C THR A 706 20.88 10.29 17.26
N ARG A 707 20.15 9.18 17.48
CA ARG A 707 19.78 8.63 18.81
C ARG A 707 18.83 9.56 19.58
N CYS A 708 17.66 9.82 19.00
CA CYS A 708 16.74 10.86 19.48
C CYS A 708 16.25 10.66 20.93
N ASN A 709 16.00 9.43 21.37
CA ASN A 709 15.67 9.13 22.77
C ASN A 709 16.94 8.97 23.59
N ARG A 710 17.29 10.05 24.28
CA ARG A 710 18.53 10.20 25.03
C ARG A 710 18.29 10.59 26.47
N ASP A 711 17.09 10.36 26.98
CA ASP A 711 16.78 10.58 28.39
C ASP A 711 17.12 9.37 29.26
N ILE A 712 16.85 9.50 30.57
CA ILE A 712 17.12 8.43 31.53
C ILE A 712 16.36 7.12 31.24
N HIS A 713 15.21 7.17 30.56
CA HIS A 713 14.45 5.96 30.21
C HIS A 713 15.22 5.10 29.23
N SER A 714 15.85 5.69 28.20
CA SER A 714 16.63 4.93 27.23
C SER A 714 17.85 4.28 27.87
N LYS A 715 18.52 4.96 28.82
CA LYS A 715 19.62 4.36 29.61
C LYS A 715 19.16 3.24 30.56
N LEU A 716 17.89 3.22 30.95
CA LEU A 716 17.29 2.14 31.73
C LEU A 716 16.77 0.98 30.86
N GLY A 717 16.96 1.02 29.54
CA GLY A 717 16.45 0.00 28.62
C GLY A 717 14.94 0.10 28.35
N ILE A 718 14.32 1.23 28.70
CA ILE A 718 12.92 1.53 28.36
C ILE A 718 12.93 2.27 27.02
N GLY A 719 12.55 1.57 25.97
CA GLY A 719 12.50 2.15 24.63
C GLY A 719 11.09 2.52 24.18
N CYS A 720 10.94 2.70 22.88
CA CYS A 720 9.74 3.32 22.32
C CYS A 720 8.48 2.48 22.52
N THR A 721 8.61 1.15 22.49
CA THR A 721 7.45 0.24 22.45
C THR A 721 6.69 0.17 23.77
N GLN A 722 7.37 0.38 24.90
CA GLN A 722 6.77 0.42 26.24
C GLN A 722 5.91 1.68 26.44
N CYS A 723 6.14 2.73 25.65
CA CYS A 723 5.36 3.97 25.71
C CYS A 723 4.34 4.05 24.58
N HIS A 724 4.73 3.72 23.35
CA HIS A 724 3.93 3.93 22.15
C HIS A 724 3.26 2.67 21.58
N GLY A 725 3.64 1.49 22.07
CA GLY A 725 3.24 0.19 21.53
C GLY A 725 4.18 -0.30 20.44
N LYS A 726 4.07 -1.57 20.06
CA LYS A 726 4.77 -2.10 18.89
C LYS A 726 4.17 -1.51 17.61
N LEU A 727 4.82 -1.71 16.46
CA LEU A 727 4.39 -1.08 15.20
C LEU A 727 2.92 -1.41 14.86
N ASP A 728 2.49 -2.66 15.01
CA ASP A 728 1.10 -3.07 14.80
C ASP A 728 0.14 -2.43 15.80
N ASP A 729 0.49 -2.40 17.10
CA ASP A 729 -0.34 -1.77 18.13
C ASP A 729 -0.51 -0.27 17.85
N HIS A 730 0.59 0.39 17.50
CA HIS A 730 0.61 1.80 17.14
C HIS A 730 -0.24 2.06 15.89
N ALA A 731 -0.02 1.29 14.82
CA ALA A 731 -0.79 1.39 13.59
C ALA A 731 -2.29 1.17 13.82
N ALA A 732 -2.66 0.14 14.60
CA ALA A 732 -4.04 -0.13 14.97
C ALA A 732 -4.65 1.06 15.72
N SER A 733 -3.96 1.61 16.73
CA SER A 733 -4.48 2.73 17.53
C SER A 733 -4.77 4.00 16.71
N VAL A 734 -3.95 4.30 15.69
CA VAL A 734 -4.20 5.46 14.80
C VAL A 734 -5.26 5.16 13.74
N LEU A 735 -5.37 3.93 13.26
CA LEU A 735 -6.40 3.52 12.28
C LEU A 735 -7.80 3.48 12.92
N LEU A 736 -7.92 2.97 14.15
CA LEU A 736 -9.16 2.94 14.92
C LEU A 736 -9.70 4.35 15.19
N SER A 737 -8.83 5.37 15.27
CA SER A 737 -9.26 6.78 15.37
C SER A 737 -9.90 7.34 14.09
N GLN A 738 -9.83 6.58 12.98
CA GLN A 738 -10.12 7.04 11.62
C GLN A 738 -10.91 5.98 10.81
N GLU A 739 -11.71 5.12 11.44
CA GLU A 739 -12.45 4.06 10.76
C GLU A 739 -13.41 4.53 9.65
N GLY A 740 -13.83 5.79 9.68
CA GLY A 740 -14.67 6.42 8.64
C GLY A 740 -13.92 6.81 7.36
N THR A 741 -12.60 6.62 7.31
CA THR A 741 -11.77 6.90 6.12
C THR A 741 -11.81 5.73 5.12
N ARG A 742 -11.44 6.02 3.86
CA ARG A 742 -11.52 5.06 2.75
C ARG A 742 -10.73 3.77 2.98
N THR A 743 -9.60 3.85 3.68
CA THR A 743 -8.63 2.74 3.76
C THR A 743 -8.38 2.23 5.17
N ALA A 744 -8.89 2.87 6.23
CA ALA A 744 -8.59 2.45 7.61
C ALA A 744 -8.97 1.00 7.89
N LYS A 745 -10.21 0.60 7.58
CA LYS A 745 -10.68 -0.79 7.78
C LYS A 745 -9.86 -1.81 6.99
N LEU A 746 -9.47 -1.47 5.77
CA LEU A 746 -8.64 -2.33 4.92
C LEU A 746 -7.24 -2.54 5.52
N LEU A 747 -6.59 -1.47 5.99
CA LEU A 747 -5.26 -1.55 6.58
C LEU A 747 -5.26 -2.26 7.94
N LEU A 748 -6.37 -2.19 8.68
CA LEU A 748 -6.54 -2.83 9.99
C LEU A 748 -6.76 -4.35 9.88
N LYS A 749 -7.44 -4.80 8.82
CA LYS A 749 -7.96 -6.18 8.65
C LYS A 749 -6.95 -7.30 8.96
N ASN A 750 -5.69 -7.11 8.58
CA ASN A 750 -4.64 -8.13 8.68
C ASN A 750 -3.46 -7.70 9.57
N LEU A 751 -3.63 -6.66 10.38
CA LEU A 751 -2.66 -6.37 11.45
C LEU A 751 -2.79 -7.43 12.54
N ASN A 752 -1.65 -7.78 13.15
CA ASN A 752 -1.59 -8.72 14.26
C ASN A 752 -0.90 -8.06 15.45
N PRO A 753 -1.57 -7.10 16.11
CA PRO A 753 -1.08 -6.48 17.33
C PRO A 753 -1.02 -7.50 18.47
N GLU A 754 -0.12 -7.29 19.43
CA GLU A 754 -0.08 -8.12 20.65
C GLU A 754 -1.25 -7.81 21.57
N THR A 755 -1.68 -6.54 21.58
CA THR A 755 -2.90 -6.14 22.27
C THR A 755 -4.10 -6.47 21.38
N PRO A 756 -5.11 -7.23 21.86
CA PRO A 756 -6.31 -7.50 21.08
C PRO A 756 -6.95 -6.20 20.58
N LEU A 757 -7.39 -6.16 19.31
CA LEU A 757 -7.92 -4.94 18.70
C LEU A 757 -9.04 -4.27 19.53
N ALA A 758 -9.92 -5.06 20.15
CA ALA A 758 -11.01 -4.57 21.00
C ALA A 758 -10.52 -3.88 22.29
N GLN A 759 -9.28 -4.10 22.69
CA GLN A 759 -8.66 -3.49 23.88
C GLN A 759 -7.76 -2.29 23.52
N ILE A 760 -7.50 -2.03 22.23
CA ILE A 760 -6.68 -0.88 21.82
C ILE A 760 -7.53 0.39 21.82
N ASN A 761 -7.14 1.34 22.66
CA ASN A 761 -7.71 2.68 22.72
C ASN A 761 -7.28 3.48 21.49
N PRO A 762 -8.24 4.04 20.71
CA PRO A 762 -7.94 4.89 19.58
C PRO A 762 -7.12 6.12 20.00
N ARG A 763 -6.21 6.56 19.13
CA ARG A 763 -5.41 7.78 19.37
C ARG A 763 -5.35 8.68 18.15
N LYS A 764 -5.63 9.98 18.36
CA LYS A 764 -5.34 11.02 17.38
C LYS A 764 -3.85 11.41 17.46
N PRO A 765 -3.09 11.29 16.36
CA PRO A 765 -1.68 11.69 16.33
C PRO A 765 -1.47 13.11 16.86
N TRP A 766 -0.41 13.33 17.64
CA TRP A 766 -0.03 14.63 18.22
C TRP A 766 -0.98 15.24 19.27
N VAL A 767 -2.15 14.64 19.50
CA VAL A 767 -3.11 15.05 20.53
C VAL A 767 -3.12 14.03 21.67
N ASN A 768 -3.28 12.76 21.33
CA ASN A 768 -3.28 11.64 22.26
C ASN A 768 -1.88 11.00 22.25
N GLN A 769 -1.09 11.27 23.29
CA GLN A 769 0.29 10.79 23.46
C GLN A 769 0.46 10.08 24.82
N PRO A 770 1.54 9.32 25.01
CA PRO A 770 1.87 8.76 26.32
C PRO A 770 2.05 9.86 27.37
N ASP A 771 1.52 9.63 28.58
CA ASP A 771 1.69 10.52 29.74
C ASP A 771 2.72 9.91 30.71
N CYS A 772 3.59 10.74 31.27
CA CYS A 772 4.54 10.31 32.28
C CYS A 772 3.83 9.86 33.57
N LEU A 773 2.68 10.45 33.90
CA LEU A 773 1.91 10.11 35.10
C LEU A 773 1.21 8.75 35.03
N ASN A 774 1.13 8.12 33.84
CA ASN A 774 0.64 6.75 33.71
C ASN A 774 1.52 5.73 34.44
N CYS A 775 2.83 6.01 34.49
CA CYS A 775 3.81 5.19 35.19
C CYS A 775 4.23 5.87 36.52
N HIS A 776 4.36 7.19 36.51
CA HIS A 776 4.77 7.99 37.66
C HIS A 776 3.56 8.55 38.43
N ILE A 777 2.63 7.68 38.82
CA ILE A 777 1.41 8.06 39.55
C ILE A 777 1.82 8.79 40.85
N GLY A 778 1.30 10.01 41.05
CA GLY A 778 1.67 10.84 42.20
C GLY A 778 3.17 11.15 42.30
N PHE A 779 3.89 11.15 41.17
CA PHE A 779 5.35 11.30 41.10
C PHE A 779 6.14 10.22 41.86
N GLN A 780 5.53 9.03 42.01
CA GLN A 780 6.15 7.90 42.70
C GLN A 780 7.04 7.05 41.78
N LYS A 781 7.68 6.04 42.37
CA LYS A 781 8.45 5.05 41.60
C LYS A 781 7.46 4.20 40.81
N PRO A 782 7.66 4.02 39.49
CA PRO A 782 6.82 3.13 38.70
C PRO A 782 7.08 1.67 39.09
N ASP A 783 6.06 0.84 39.02
CA ASP A 783 6.18 -0.61 39.12
C ASP A 783 6.96 -1.18 37.93
N LYS A 784 7.60 -2.33 38.10
CA LYS A 784 8.39 -2.98 37.03
C LYS A 784 7.57 -3.31 35.79
N SER A 785 6.26 -3.55 35.93
CA SER A 785 5.32 -3.83 34.85
C SER A 785 4.64 -2.59 34.27
N SER A 786 5.04 -1.38 34.70
CA SER A 786 4.41 -0.14 34.24
C SER A 786 4.61 0.06 32.74
N SER A 787 3.53 0.37 32.04
CA SER A 787 3.52 0.75 30.63
C SER A 787 2.64 1.97 30.44
N SER A 788 3.08 2.88 29.57
CA SER A 788 2.28 4.04 29.17
C SER A 788 1.51 3.78 27.87
N PHE A 789 1.77 2.63 27.22
CA PHE A 789 0.97 2.19 26.07
C PHE A 789 -0.51 2.07 26.45
N ASN A 790 -1.37 2.38 25.50
CA ASN A 790 -2.82 2.32 25.60
C ASN A 790 -3.47 3.31 26.59
N LYS A 791 -2.70 4.23 27.17
CA LYS A 791 -3.17 5.26 28.10
C LYS A 791 -2.77 6.63 27.58
N TRP A 792 -3.71 7.33 26.98
CA TRP A 792 -3.41 8.55 26.25
C TRP A 792 -3.82 9.80 27.01
N THR A 793 -3.08 10.89 26.80
CA THR A 793 -3.54 12.24 27.15
C THR A 793 -4.90 12.52 26.48
N SER A 794 -5.80 13.21 27.17
CA SER A 794 -7.12 13.58 26.66
C SER A 794 -7.05 14.65 25.56
N ASP A 795 -6.12 15.60 25.71
CA ASP A 795 -5.94 16.73 24.81
C ASP A 795 -4.49 17.26 24.78
N GLY A 796 -4.28 18.30 23.98
CA GLY A 796 -2.96 18.92 23.80
C GLY A 796 -2.41 19.64 25.03
N LYS A 797 -3.23 20.09 25.99
CA LYS A 797 -2.77 20.77 27.22
C LYS A 797 -2.14 19.77 28.19
N MET A 798 -2.62 18.53 28.18
CA MET A 798 -2.12 17.44 29.03
C MET A 798 -0.78 16.87 28.56
N LEU A 799 -0.29 17.24 27.38
CA LEU A 799 1.03 16.82 26.89
C LEU A 799 2.14 17.32 27.84
N PHE A 800 3.14 16.48 28.13
CA PHE A 800 4.29 16.85 28.96
C PHE A 800 4.94 18.19 28.53
N ARG A 801 5.05 18.43 27.21
CA ARG A 801 5.61 19.68 26.66
C ARG A 801 4.78 20.95 26.90
N ASN A 802 3.53 20.80 27.28
CA ASN A 802 2.57 21.89 27.49
C ASN A 802 2.08 22.01 28.93
N ARG A 803 2.38 21.00 29.77
CA ARG A 803 1.95 20.92 31.16
C ARG A 803 2.83 21.81 32.05
N ASP A 804 2.18 22.41 33.06
CA ASP A 804 2.83 23.15 34.13
C ASP A 804 2.98 22.30 35.39
N ASP A 805 3.86 22.74 36.28
CA ASP A 805 4.02 22.20 37.62
C ASP A 805 2.77 22.38 38.50
N SER A 806 2.78 21.86 39.73
CA SER A 806 1.60 21.95 40.61
C SER A 806 1.24 23.38 41.02
N THR A 807 2.14 24.36 40.86
CA THR A 807 1.81 25.77 41.08
C THR A 807 1.09 26.42 39.90
N GLY A 808 1.09 25.77 38.73
CA GLY A 808 0.56 26.31 37.47
C GLY A 808 1.36 27.50 36.95
N ARG A 809 2.64 27.64 37.34
CA ARG A 809 3.47 28.80 36.99
C ARG A 809 4.71 28.44 36.19
N LEU A 810 5.25 27.22 36.35
CA LEU A 810 6.45 26.78 35.68
C LEU A 810 6.12 25.63 34.73
N PRO A 811 6.40 25.77 33.42
CA PRO A 811 6.30 24.65 32.50
C PRO A 811 7.19 23.49 32.95
N CYS A 812 6.69 22.26 32.88
CA CYS A 812 7.47 21.07 33.25
C CYS A 812 8.81 21.02 32.47
N THR A 813 8.79 21.37 31.18
CA THR A 813 9.96 21.40 30.31
C THR A 813 11.01 22.44 30.68
N ALA A 814 10.62 23.52 31.38
CA ALA A 814 11.60 24.51 31.87
C ALA A 814 12.54 23.87 32.90
N CYS A 815 12.02 22.99 33.75
CA CYS A 815 12.79 22.32 34.80
C CYS A 815 13.34 20.96 34.36
N HIS A 816 12.66 20.27 33.46
CA HIS A 816 12.97 18.89 33.07
C HIS A 816 13.55 18.74 31.66
N SER A 817 13.60 19.78 30.83
CA SER A 817 13.91 19.72 29.40
C SER A 817 12.81 19.04 28.56
N SER A 818 13.06 18.90 27.26
CA SER A 818 12.14 18.40 26.24
C SER A 818 11.81 16.90 26.40
N PRO A 819 10.63 16.43 25.91
CA PRO A 819 10.35 14.99 25.85
C PRO A 819 11.44 14.23 25.09
N HIS A 820 11.85 13.04 25.53
CA HIS A 820 12.96 12.23 24.98
C HIS A 820 14.38 12.79 25.24
N ALA A 821 14.48 13.94 25.89
CA ALA A 821 15.75 14.56 26.30
C ALA A 821 15.65 15.13 27.72
N THR A 822 14.88 14.46 28.58
CA THR A 822 14.64 14.91 29.95
C THR A 822 15.88 14.72 30.82
N TYR A 823 16.07 15.61 31.80
CA TYR A 823 17.22 15.57 32.71
C TYR A 823 17.17 14.39 33.70
N PRO A 824 18.29 13.67 33.94
CA PRO A 824 19.57 13.76 33.22
C PRO A 824 19.46 13.17 31.80
N ALA A 825 20.02 13.88 30.82
CA ALA A 825 20.09 13.46 29.43
C ALA A 825 21.50 12.95 29.08
N PHE A 826 21.60 12.05 28.09
CA PHE A 826 22.83 11.34 27.74
C PHE A 826 23.10 11.44 26.25
N ASN A 827 23.87 12.44 25.85
CA ASN A 827 24.14 12.73 24.46
C ASN A 827 25.56 12.34 24.06
N GLU A 828 25.68 11.52 23.04
CA GLU A 828 26.95 10.97 22.55
C GLU A 828 27.77 12.00 21.75
N TYR A 829 27.13 13.10 21.32
CA TYR A 829 27.80 14.26 20.74
C TYR A 829 28.39 15.20 21.79
N GLY A 830 28.22 14.91 23.08
CA GLY A 830 28.82 15.69 24.17
C GLY A 830 28.17 15.41 25.51
N LYS A 831 28.96 15.01 26.51
CA LYS A 831 28.49 14.66 27.87
C LYS A 831 27.47 15.65 28.46
N ASN A 832 27.71 16.95 28.32
CA ASN A 832 26.86 18.01 28.88
C ASN A 832 25.99 18.72 27.83
N ARG A 833 25.93 18.22 26.59
CA ARG A 833 25.29 18.91 25.47
C ARG A 833 23.82 19.24 25.73
N ASP A 834 23.04 18.31 26.26
CA ASP A 834 21.67 18.60 26.69
C ASP A 834 21.61 19.14 28.14
N ASN A 835 22.56 18.77 29.00
CA ASN A 835 22.58 19.12 30.42
C ASN A 835 23.17 20.52 30.72
N ILE A 836 23.21 21.44 29.76
CA ILE A 836 23.90 22.74 29.91
C ILE A 836 23.37 23.52 31.12
N GLN A 837 22.06 23.75 31.16
CA GLN A 837 21.40 24.54 32.19
C GLN A 837 21.51 23.95 33.61
N PRO A 838 21.25 22.65 33.84
CA PRO A 838 21.41 22.08 35.17
C PRO A 838 22.89 22.08 35.60
N MET A 839 23.83 21.89 34.68
CA MET A 839 25.26 22.07 34.98
C MET A 839 25.60 23.52 35.32
N GLN A 840 25.07 24.50 34.58
CA GLN A 840 25.24 25.93 34.83
C GLN A 840 24.70 26.32 36.22
N TYR A 841 23.45 25.98 36.53
CA TYR A 841 22.76 26.56 37.68
C TYR A 841 22.94 25.79 38.99
N GLN A 842 23.20 24.48 38.95
CA GLN A 842 23.28 23.64 40.15
C GLN A 842 24.45 22.64 40.18
N GLY A 843 25.29 22.62 39.13
CA GLY A 843 26.52 21.83 39.09
C GLY A 843 26.32 20.31 38.94
N ASN A 844 25.12 19.86 38.56
CA ASN A 844 24.81 18.45 38.33
C ASN A 844 23.75 18.33 37.22
N PRO A 845 23.63 17.18 36.52
CA PRO A 845 22.75 17.05 35.35
C PRO A 845 21.29 16.75 35.70
N LEU A 846 20.87 16.86 36.98
CA LEU A 846 19.50 16.54 37.38
C LEU A 846 18.53 17.67 37.02
N PRO A 847 17.20 17.41 37.01
CA PRO A 847 16.21 18.46 36.82
C PRO A 847 16.45 19.67 37.74
N ILE A 848 16.09 20.87 37.25
CA ILE A 848 16.31 22.12 37.98
C ILE A 848 15.59 22.07 39.33
N GLY A 849 16.34 22.28 40.41
CA GLY A 849 15.83 22.25 41.78
C GLY A 849 15.72 20.84 42.40
N ALA A 850 16.10 19.78 41.67
CA ALA A 850 16.16 18.43 42.23
C ALA A 850 17.12 18.35 43.43
N GLN A 851 16.84 17.43 44.36
CA GLN A 851 17.61 17.23 45.59
C GLN A 851 17.76 18.51 46.43
N MET A 852 16.66 19.24 46.66
CA MET A 852 16.64 20.47 47.46
C MET A 852 17.52 21.61 46.93
N LYS A 853 17.83 21.64 45.63
CA LYS A 853 18.54 22.76 44.99
C LYS A 853 17.62 23.96 44.75
N CYS A 854 16.75 24.28 45.71
CA CYS A 854 15.83 25.41 45.65
C CYS A 854 16.56 26.75 45.53
N SER A 855 17.83 26.81 45.98
CA SER A 855 18.70 27.99 45.92
C SER A 855 18.97 28.52 44.49
N VAL A 856 18.69 27.72 43.46
CA VAL A 856 18.71 28.17 42.07
C VAL A 856 17.81 29.39 41.89
N CYS A 857 16.57 29.32 42.37
CA CYS A 857 15.59 30.41 42.24
C CYS A 857 15.35 31.17 43.55
N HIS A 858 15.37 30.48 44.70
CA HIS A 858 15.05 31.04 46.00
C HIS A 858 16.31 31.52 46.72
N ILE A 859 16.32 32.76 47.20
CA ILE A 859 17.47 33.29 47.97
C ILE A 859 17.38 32.99 49.47
N GLU A 860 16.21 32.50 49.93
CA GLU A 860 16.03 32.02 51.30
C GLU A 860 16.01 30.48 51.34
N LYS A 861 16.41 29.92 52.48
CA LYS A 861 16.34 28.48 52.71
C LYS A 861 14.87 28.04 52.74
N MET A 862 14.50 27.17 51.81
CA MET A 862 13.16 26.58 51.77
C MET A 862 13.07 25.41 52.77
N ASP A 863 11.88 25.23 53.36
CA ASP A 863 11.57 24.07 54.19
C ASP A 863 11.36 22.81 53.34
N ARG A 864 11.10 21.66 53.98
CA ARG A 864 10.87 20.39 53.27
C ARG A 864 9.45 20.28 52.68
N ALA A 865 8.68 21.36 52.54
CA ALA A 865 7.37 21.37 51.89
C ALA A 865 7.44 22.13 50.55
N SER A 866 7.71 21.41 49.45
CA SER A 866 7.75 22.02 48.11
C SER A 866 6.33 22.26 47.56
N ALA A 867 6.04 23.51 47.19
CA ALA A 867 4.83 23.89 46.47
C ALA A 867 4.78 23.37 45.01
N HIS A 868 5.91 22.90 44.47
CA HIS A 868 6.03 22.41 43.09
C HIS A 868 5.65 20.92 42.99
N HIS A 869 6.39 20.04 43.66
CA HIS A 869 5.99 18.66 43.96
C HIS A 869 7.03 17.99 44.87
N THR A 870 6.60 17.03 45.67
CA THR A 870 7.43 16.37 46.70
C THR A 870 8.62 15.59 46.14
N ASN A 871 8.59 15.19 44.86
CA ASN A 871 9.71 14.46 44.25
C ASN A 871 11.01 15.29 44.13
N MET A 872 10.95 16.63 44.18
CA MET A 872 12.15 17.49 44.16
C MET A 872 12.98 17.38 45.44
N LEU A 873 12.35 16.96 46.54
CA LEU A 873 12.96 16.86 47.86
C LEU A 873 13.76 15.55 48.02
N ARG A 874 13.50 14.57 47.15
CA ARG A 874 14.03 13.21 47.26
C ARG A 874 15.39 13.10 46.62
N GLU A 875 16.17 12.15 47.09
CA GLU A 875 17.40 11.80 46.41
C GLU A 875 17.13 11.16 45.05
N PHE A 876 17.97 11.46 44.06
CA PHE A 876 17.87 10.83 42.75
C PHE A 876 18.11 9.33 42.89
N ARG A 877 17.17 8.53 42.40
CA ARG A 877 17.12 7.08 42.68
C ARG A 877 18.18 6.29 41.92
N ASN A 878 18.56 6.73 40.72
CA ASN A 878 19.43 5.98 39.80
C ASN A 878 20.85 6.56 39.71
N ARG A 879 21.46 6.95 40.85
CA ARG A 879 22.76 7.64 40.88
C ARG A 879 23.88 6.89 40.15
N ASN A 880 23.83 5.56 40.13
CA ASN A 880 24.84 4.75 39.47
C ASN A 880 24.93 5.00 37.96
N ILE A 881 23.84 5.45 37.33
CA ILE A 881 23.80 5.76 35.88
C ILE A 881 24.45 7.12 35.56
N LEU A 882 24.68 7.96 36.59
CA LEU A 882 25.35 9.26 36.44
C LEU A 882 26.88 9.15 36.48
N LYS A 883 27.42 7.99 36.87
CA LYS A 883 28.85 7.67 36.81
C LYS A 883 29.17 7.21 35.41
#